data_AF-A0A7W1SA71-F1
#
_entry.id   AF-A0A7W1SA71-F1
#
_cell.length_a   1.000
_cell.length_b   1.000
_cell.length_c   1.000
_cell.angle_alpha   90.00
_cell.angle_beta   90.00
_cell.angle_gamma   90.00
#
_symmetry.space_group_name_H-M   'P 1'
#
loop_
_entity.id
_entity.type
_entity.pdbx_description
1 polymer ?
#
loop_
_entity_poly.entity_id
_entity_poly.type
_entity_poly.pdbx_seq_one_letter_code
_entity_poly.pdbx_strand_id
1 'polypeptide(L)'
;MIEAWIAAQRIPNGKQFQFGLAKLVEPDGQAALSISGQLVGTLGYMAPEQARSGKNVDERADVYSLGAVLYQMLTGHRHFPSGDNLLEDIQRLQEWTPAQLRDLNKQIDPDLEIIALKALRAEPAERYRSVAALREDLLRYQRGEIISAKPVTPREVITKWLKRNRAIATVGAIALLLLFASGAVFTWFNYIQRVRAQTARRQAEELVGFMVTDLRGKLDAIGRLSLLRDVNTQVDQYFRAVHPAESGFNGKRLRAIALQNEGDLLGSQGNLPDSIARYRETLRLIRELKQERPKETAVQHDEWAVIGKLSSTEQTAGNLESALDSAQAALNVSRELASRTSQPEYHRDYAISYNKVGLLEDRRGNRIAAQEAYRSGLDEITKLLEQNPADRKLNRDAMIAHLRLGELALGGGELDVAREELEIATGQARQLAALDATDAVTQRDLSVAIIKLADVAVQEQRFDDARPLYVEALRIREKLVAQDPENTDALRDLSVPYEKIGLLEAAREDMPAALPPFERSAEIAERLAAKDPANAEWQRDLTVTLEQIAQVTEAVGDFRGAIANFEKSMAIGTKLAAGDPENASAQQDLSLTYKELGECLGNAGDRDRAIEFLTKAETRHGELARRDPTNQTLQVELAQIRESLAAFRN
;
A
#
# COMPACT_ATOMS: atom_id res chain seq x y z
N MET A 1 41.01 -61.78 46.20
CA MET A 1 40.40 -63.05 46.68
C MET A 1 39.39 -63.66 45.69
N ILE A 2 38.40 -62.93 45.17
CA ILE A 2 37.58 -63.41 44.02
C ILE A 2 38.47 -63.70 42.79
N GLU A 3 39.48 -62.86 42.54
CA GLU A 3 40.52 -63.13 41.54
C GLU A 3 41.34 -64.40 41.82
N ALA A 4 41.57 -64.75 43.10
CA ALA A 4 42.28 -65.97 43.48
C ALA A 4 41.41 -67.23 43.29
N TRP A 5 40.09 -67.11 43.49
CA TRP A 5 39.12 -68.17 43.23
C TRP A 5 38.92 -68.41 41.71
N ILE A 6 38.88 -67.36 40.90
CA ILE A 6 38.80 -67.46 39.43
C ILE A 6 40.13 -67.95 38.82
N ALA A 7 41.28 -67.54 39.38
CA ALA A 7 42.59 -68.03 38.96
C ALA A 7 42.76 -69.53 39.24
N ALA A 8 42.18 -70.06 40.31
CA ALA A 8 42.22 -71.49 40.66
C ALA A 8 41.48 -72.41 39.66
N GLN A 9 40.56 -71.89 38.83
CA GLN A 9 39.89 -72.66 37.77
C GLN A 9 40.57 -72.57 36.39
N ARG A 10 41.67 -71.82 36.26
CA ARG A 10 42.37 -71.60 34.97
C ARG A 10 43.55 -72.55 34.72
N ILE A 11 43.60 -73.71 35.39
CA ILE A 11 44.62 -74.75 35.15
C ILE A 11 44.05 -75.82 34.21
N PRO A 12 44.57 -75.99 32.99
CA PRO A 12 44.29 -77.15 32.15
C PRO A 12 45.07 -78.36 32.70
N ASN A 13 44.40 -79.50 32.80
CA ASN A 13 44.90 -80.82 33.20
C ASN A 13 45.11 -81.07 34.71
N GLY A 14 44.15 -81.82 35.27
CA GLY A 14 44.42 -82.93 36.18
C GLY A 14 45.01 -82.60 37.54
N LYS A 15 44.15 -82.20 38.50
CA LYS A 15 44.19 -82.64 39.91
C LYS A 15 42.87 -82.25 40.58
N GLN A 16 42.03 -83.26 40.82
CA GLN A 16 40.81 -83.14 41.62
C GLN A 16 41.19 -82.82 43.08
N PHE A 17 40.71 -81.69 43.61
CA PHE A 17 40.56 -81.55 45.06
C PHE A 17 39.24 -82.24 45.44
N GLN A 18 39.36 -83.39 46.08
CA GLN A 18 38.24 -84.17 46.59
C GLN A 18 37.59 -83.47 47.77
N PHE A 19 36.34 -83.03 47.60
CA PHE A 19 35.34 -83.09 48.66
C PHE A 19 34.22 -83.99 48.13
N GLY A 20 34.12 -85.17 48.72
CA GLY A 20 33.17 -86.19 48.30
C GLY A 20 31.73 -85.72 48.50
N LEU A 21 31.01 -85.60 47.38
CA LEU A 21 29.58 -85.89 47.18
C LEU A 21 29.31 -85.76 45.67
N ALA A 22 30.08 -86.48 44.85
CA ALA A 22 29.79 -86.65 43.43
C ALA A 22 28.86 -87.86 43.27
N LYS A 23 27.57 -87.62 43.00
CA LYS A 23 26.66 -88.68 42.57
C LYS A 23 26.57 -88.66 41.05
N LEU A 24 27.31 -89.56 40.42
CA LEU A 24 27.09 -89.94 39.01
C LEU A 24 25.71 -90.59 38.93
N VAL A 25 24.82 -89.98 38.14
CA VAL A 25 23.51 -90.54 37.83
C VAL A 25 23.72 -91.58 36.73
N GLU A 26 23.68 -92.87 37.10
CA GLU A 26 23.50 -93.96 36.13
C GLU A 26 22.04 -94.44 36.14
N PRO A 27 21.50 -94.84 34.97
CA PRO A 27 20.11 -95.16 34.78
C PRO A 27 19.89 -96.65 35.03
N ASP A 28 19.65 -97.05 36.28
CA ASP A 28 18.77 -98.17 36.58
C ASP A 28 18.43 -98.21 38.08
N GLY A 29 17.14 -98.38 38.34
CA GLY A 29 16.55 -98.20 39.66
C GLY A 29 16.91 -99.32 40.64
N GLN A 30 17.59 -98.93 41.73
CA GLN A 30 17.36 -99.43 43.09
C GLN A 30 18.12 -98.54 44.08
N ALA A 31 17.38 -97.69 44.82
CA ALA A 31 17.94 -96.93 45.91
C ALA A 31 18.03 -97.83 47.15
N ALA A 32 19.25 -98.27 47.48
CA ALA A 32 19.54 -98.98 48.71
C ALA A 32 19.25 -98.07 49.92
N LEU A 33 18.18 -98.39 50.66
CA LEU A 33 17.91 -97.92 52.01
C LEU A 33 19.00 -98.49 52.94
N SER A 34 19.83 -97.62 53.52
CA SER A 34 20.72 -97.98 54.63
C SER A 34 20.17 -97.41 55.93
N ILE A 35 19.97 -98.29 56.90
CA ILE A 35 19.44 -98.04 58.25
C ILE A 35 20.48 -97.24 59.05
N SER A 36 20.27 -95.93 59.18
CA SER A 36 20.79 -95.01 60.24
C SER A 36 20.86 -93.52 59.85
N GLY A 37 19.97 -93.02 58.98
CA GLY A 37 19.37 -91.67 59.09
C GLY A 37 20.26 -90.39 59.18
N GLN A 38 21.57 -90.43 58.91
CA GLN A 38 22.40 -89.22 58.87
C GLN A 38 22.60 -88.73 57.43
N LEU A 39 21.96 -87.61 57.11
CA LEU A 39 22.21 -86.81 55.91
C LEU A 39 23.60 -86.16 56.04
N VAL A 40 24.55 -86.52 55.17
CA VAL A 40 25.89 -85.89 55.14
C VAL A 40 25.82 -84.61 54.32
N GLY A 41 25.91 -83.46 54.99
CA GLY A 41 26.07 -82.14 54.38
C GLY A 41 25.89 -81.02 55.42
N THR A 42 26.72 -79.98 55.39
CA THR A 42 26.53 -78.80 56.24
C THR A 42 25.32 -78.01 55.75
N LEU A 43 24.19 -78.11 56.45
CA LEU A 43 22.89 -77.56 56.04
C LEU A 43 22.96 -76.10 55.55
N GLY A 44 23.84 -75.30 56.16
CA GLY A 44 24.05 -73.88 55.83
C GLY A 44 24.58 -73.58 54.43
N TYR A 45 24.90 -74.57 53.59
CA TYR A 45 25.24 -74.37 52.17
C TYR A 45 24.41 -75.23 51.21
N MET A 46 23.53 -76.09 51.75
CA MET A 46 22.73 -77.02 50.96
C MET A 46 21.58 -76.29 50.28
N ALA A 47 21.28 -76.64 49.02
CA ALA A 47 20.14 -76.08 48.33
C ALA A 47 18.81 -76.64 48.88
N PRO A 48 17.72 -75.85 48.98
CA PRO A 48 16.44 -76.30 49.53
C PRO A 48 15.88 -77.58 48.88
N GLU A 49 16.07 -77.74 47.57
CA GLU A 49 15.65 -78.93 46.83
C GLU A 49 16.48 -80.18 47.15
N GLN A 50 17.76 -80.02 47.53
CA GLN A 50 18.60 -81.13 48.01
C GLN A 50 18.10 -81.65 49.36
N ALA A 51 17.60 -80.75 50.21
CA ALA A 51 17.05 -81.08 51.53
C ALA A 51 15.64 -81.74 51.46
N ARG A 52 14.88 -81.53 50.37
CA ARG A 52 13.51 -82.07 50.18
C ARG A 52 13.43 -83.55 49.86
N SER A 53 14.16 -84.03 48.85
CA SER A 53 14.01 -85.44 48.42
C SER A 53 15.23 -86.07 47.74
N GLY A 54 16.31 -85.32 47.51
CA GLY A 54 17.49 -85.79 46.78
C GLY A 54 17.25 -86.26 45.34
N LYS A 55 16.00 -86.19 44.84
CA LYS A 55 15.59 -86.49 43.46
C LYS A 55 15.34 -85.15 42.75
N ASN A 56 15.81 -85.03 41.50
CA ASN A 56 15.75 -83.82 40.66
C ASN A 56 16.68 -82.65 41.09
N VAL A 57 17.87 -82.97 41.60
CA VAL A 57 18.95 -81.99 41.86
C VAL A 57 19.81 -81.87 40.59
N ASP A 58 19.99 -80.65 40.08
CA ASP A 58 20.87 -80.35 38.93
C ASP A 58 21.97 -79.33 39.30
N GLU A 59 22.75 -78.87 38.31
CA GLU A 59 23.88 -77.95 38.48
C GLU A 59 23.51 -76.63 39.21
N ARG A 60 22.23 -76.28 39.31
CA ARG A 60 21.76 -75.06 39.99
C ARG A 60 21.76 -75.19 41.51
N ALA A 61 21.93 -76.40 42.05
CA ALA A 61 22.24 -76.60 43.46
C ALA A 61 23.67 -76.16 43.79
N ASP A 62 24.62 -76.34 42.86
CA ASP A 62 25.99 -75.81 43.00
C ASP A 62 26.01 -74.28 42.94
N VAL A 63 25.16 -73.68 42.09
CA VAL A 63 24.95 -72.22 42.04
C VAL A 63 24.48 -71.68 43.39
N TYR A 64 23.55 -72.38 44.06
CA TYR A 64 23.08 -72.01 45.40
C TYR A 64 24.18 -72.13 46.45
N SER A 65 24.92 -73.24 46.43
CA SER A 65 26.03 -73.49 47.35
C SER A 65 27.12 -72.41 47.22
N LEU A 66 27.47 -72.04 45.99
CA LEU A 66 28.38 -70.93 45.71
C LEU A 66 27.80 -69.57 46.10
N GLY A 67 26.50 -69.37 45.92
CA GLY A 67 25.77 -68.20 46.40
C GLY A 67 25.85 -68.04 47.92
N ALA A 68 25.72 -69.15 48.67
CA ALA A 68 25.83 -69.18 50.13
C ALA A 68 27.25 -68.83 50.60
N VAL A 69 28.28 -69.36 49.92
CA VAL A 69 29.68 -69.00 50.16
C VAL A 69 29.91 -67.52 49.87
N LEU A 70 29.44 -67.01 48.72
CA LEU A 70 29.57 -65.61 48.34
C LEU A 70 28.86 -64.69 49.35
N TYR A 71 27.65 -65.04 49.77
CA TYR A 71 26.89 -64.32 50.79
C TYR A 71 27.69 -64.21 52.10
N GLN A 72 28.25 -65.33 52.55
CA GLN A 72 29.04 -65.34 53.78
C GLN A 72 30.36 -64.58 53.64
N MET A 73 31.03 -64.67 52.49
CA MET A 73 32.25 -63.90 52.24
C MET A 73 31.98 -62.39 52.24
N LEU A 74 30.83 -61.96 51.73
CA LEU A 74 30.47 -60.54 51.65
C LEU A 74 29.95 -59.97 52.98
N THR A 75 29.22 -60.78 53.76
CA THR A 75 28.54 -60.33 54.99
C THR A 75 29.21 -60.76 56.30
N GLY A 76 30.11 -61.74 56.25
CA GLY A 76 30.67 -62.41 57.43
C GLY A 76 29.72 -63.39 58.12
N HIS A 77 28.46 -63.47 57.67
CA HIS A 77 27.40 -64.27 58.30
C HIS A 77 26.88 -65.34 57.34
N ARG A 78 26.46 -66.50 57.85
CA ARG A 78 25.80 -67.51 57.02
C ARG A 78 24.44 -66.98 56.56
N HIS A 79 24.04 -67.29 55.33
CA HIS A 79 22.73 -66.88 54.83
C HIS A 79 21.60 -67.59 55.57
N PHE A 80 21.83 -68.82 56.05
CA PHE A 80 20.89 -69.62 56.85
C PHE A 80 21.54 -70.07 58.18
N PRO A 81 20.95 -69.74 59.34
CA PRO A 81 21.39 -70.25 60.63
C PRO A 81 20.77 -71.61 60.94
N SER A 82 21.56 -72.68 60.85
CA SER A 82 21.19 -74.04 61.30
C SER A 82 21.29 -74.17 62.83
N GLY A 83 20.25 -74.67 63.48
CA GLY A 83 20.20 -75.03 64.90
C GLY A 83 20.45 -76.52 65.16
N ASP A 84 20.02 -77.02 66.31
CA ASP A 84 20.34 -78.38 66.79
C ASP A 84 19.39 -79.47 66.25
N ASN A 85 18.26 -79.08 65.63
CA ASN A 85 17.24 -79.99 65.12
C ASN A 85 17.22 -80.04 63.58
N LEU A 86 17.80 -81.11 63.04
CA LEU A 86 17.97 -81.31 61.59
C LEU A 86 16.64 -81.32 60.81
N LEU A 87 15.59 -81.96 61.35
CA LEU A 87 14.31 -82.09 60.63
C LEU A 87 13.59 -80.75 60.50
N GLU A 88 13.68 -79.95 61.58
CA GLU A 88 13.09 -78.61 61.66
C GLU A 88 13.84 -77.61 60.77
N ASP A 89 15.17 -77.68 60.74
CA ASP A 89 15.97 -76.82 59.86
C ASP A 89 15.79 -77.13 58.36
N ILE A 90 15.58 -78.41 58.01
CA ILE A 90 15.25 -78.81 56.63
C ILE A 90 13.91 -78.20 56.19
N GLN A 91 12.92 -78.13 57.09
CA GLN A 91 11.65 -77.47 56.81
C GLN A 91 11.81 -75.95 56.70
N ARG A 92 12.55 -75.34 57.63
CA ARG A 92 12.81 -73.88 57.64
C ARG A 92 13.57 -73.41 56.41
N LEU A 93 14.53 -74.20 55.92
CA LEU A 93 15.33 -73.87 54.74
C LEU A 93 14.47 -73.75 53.46
N GLN A 94 13.35 -74.45 53.38
CA GLN A 94 12.47 -74.44 52.19
C GLN A 94 11.70 -73.12 52.02
N GLU A 95 11.40 -72.46 53.13
CA GLU A 95 10.67 -71.18 53.14
C GLU A 95 11.60 -70.01 53.49
N TRP A 96 12.91 -70.28 53.63
CA TRP A 96 13.88 -69.30 54.05
C TRP A 96 14.19 -68.29 52.95
N THR A 97 14.04 -67.02 53.28
CA THR A 97 14.49 -65.91 52.44
C THR A 97 15.70 -65.25 53.10
N PRO A 98 16.89 -65.24 52.45
CA PRO A 98 18.06 -64.56 52.99
C PRO A 98 17.80 -63.07 53.22
N ALA A 99 18.36 -62.52 54.28
CA ALA A 99 18.36 -61.07 54.49
C ALA A 99 19.15 -60.36 53.38
N GLN A 100 18.78 -59.10 53.06
CA GLN A 100 19.54 -58.31 52.10
C GLN A 100 20.97 -58.09 52.63
N LEU A 101 21.97 -58.24 51.76
CA LEU A 101 23.37 -58.16 52.17
C LEU A 101 23.71 -56.75 52.66
N ARG A 102 23.11 -55.73 52.07
CA ARG A 102 23.35 -54.32 52.39
C ARG A 102 22.69 -53.86 53.70
N ASP A 103 21.73 -54.62 54.23
CA ASP A 103 21.21 -54.41 55.58
C ASP A 103 22.26 -54.80 56.63
N LEU A 104 23.10 -55.82 56.32
CA LEU A 104 24.18 -56.29 57.18
C LEU A 104 25.47 -55.48 56.99
N ASN A 105 25.78 -55.08 55.76
CA ASN A 105 26.93 -54.24 55.45
C ASN A 105 26.64 -53.28 54.28
N LYS A 106 26.40 -52.01 54.61
CA LYS A 106 26.08 -50.96 53.62
C LYS A 106 27.19 -50.68 52.60
N GLN A 107 28.42 -51.14 52.82
CA GLN A 107 29.54 -50.97 51.90
C GLN A 107 29.53 -51.97 50.72
N ILE A 108 28.66 -52.98 50.76
CA ILE A 108 28.52 -53.95 49.67
C ILE A 108 27.92 -53.26 48.44
N ASP A 109 28.52 -53.50 47.28
CA ASP A 109 28.05 -52.96 46.00
C ASP A 109 26.66 -53.54 45.64
N PRO A 110 25.69 -52.72 45.22
CA PRO A 110 24.36 -53.19 44.81
C PRO A 110 24.40 -54.30 43.76
N ASP A 111 25.32 -54.26 42.80
CA ASP A 111 25.41 -55.25 41.73
C ASP A 111 25.90 -56.60 42.28
N LEU A 112 26.80 -56.60 43.27
CA LEU A 112 27.24 -57.83 43.97
C LEU A 112 26.13 -58.43 44.84
N GLU A 113 25.34 -57.60 45.51
CA GLU A 113 24.17 -58.05 46.27
C GLU A 113 23.14 -58.74 45.37
N ILE A 114 22.84 -58.15 44.21
CA ILE A 114 21.92 -58.75 43.22
C ILE A 114 22.46 -60.11 42.75
N ILE A 115 23.76 -60.21 42.46
CA ILE A 115 24.38 -61.47 42.04
C ILE A 115 24.25 -62.53 43.14
N ALA A 116 24.59 -62.19 44.39
CA ALA A 116 24.55 -63.11 45.52
C ALA A 116 23.12 -63.58 45.86
N LEU A 117 22.15 -62.66 45.90
CA LEU A 117 20.75 -63.00 46.19
C LEU A 117 20.09 -63.78 45.04
N LYS A 118 20.46 -63.51 43.78
CA LYS A 118 19.97 -64.30 42.63
C LYS A 118 20.48 -65.74 42.68
N ALA A 119 21.73 -65.95 43.11
CA ALA A 119 22.27 -67.30 43.29
C ALA A 119 21.55 -68.08 44.42
N LEU A 120 21.05 -67.38 45.44
CA LEU A 120 20.37 -67.94 46.62
C LEU A 120 18.84 -68.04 46.53
N ARG A 121 18.23 -67.87 45.34
CA ARG A 121 16.77 -68.00 45.19
C ARG A 121 16.29 -69.39 45.59
N ALA A 122 15.16 -69.50 46.29
CA ALA A 122 14.64 -70.79 46.73
C ALA A 122 14.32 -71.71 45.53
N GLU A 123 13.68 -71.17 44.50
CA GLU A 123 13.33 -71.91 43.28
C GLU A 123 14.52 -72.00 42.29
N PRO A 124 14.93 -73.20 41.83
CA PRO A 124 16.03 -73.36 40.87
C PRO A 124 15.82 -72.62 39.54
N ALA A 125 14.57 -72.39 39.11
CA ALA A 125 14.27 -71.67 37.87
C ALA A 125 14.61 -70.17 37.95
N GLU A 126 14.68 -69.58 39.14
CA GLU A 126 14.98 -68.16 39.35
C GLU A 126 16.48 -67.88 39.55
N ARG A 127 17.29 -68.95 39.71
CA ARG A 127 18.75 -68.87 39.84
C ARG A 127 19.42 -68.68 38.48
N TYR A 128 20.74 -68.49 38.50
CA TYR A 128 21.52 -68.64 37.28
C TYR A 128 21.38 -70.04 36.71
N ARG A 129 21.22 -70.12 35.39
CA ARG A 129 21.05 -71.40 34.67
C ARG A 129 22.23 -72.36 34.91
N SER A 130 23.44 -71.84 35.09
CA SER A 130 24.65 -72.60 35.35
C SER A 130 25.70 -71.77 36.12
N VAL A 131 26.72 -72.42 36.65
CA VAL A 131 27.87 -71.75 37.30
C VAL A 131 28.61 -70.83 36.34
N ALA A 132 28.66 -71.16 35.05
CA ALA A 132 29.26 -70.30 34.03
C ALA A 132 28.51 -68.96 33.87
N ALA A 133 27.18 -68.98 33.98
CA ALA A 133 26.37 -67.76 33.93
C ALA A 133 26.57 -66.88 35.17
N LEU A 134 26.70 -67.49 36.37
CA LEU A 134 27.07 -66.78 37.59
C LEU A 134 28.47 -66.14 37.47
N ARG A 135 29.44 -66.90 36.95
CA ARG A 135 30.81 -66.42 36.71
C ARG A 135 30.84 -65.24 35.74
N GLU A 136 30.05 -65.29 34.67
CA GLU A 136 30.02 -64.20 33.69
C GLU A 136 29.48 -62.90 34.29
N ASP A 137 28.45 -62.94 35.14
CA ASP A 137 27.95 -61.75 35.82
C ASP A 137 28.96 -61.19 36.85
N LEU A 138 29.69 -62.06 37.55
CA LEU A 138 30.81 -61.64 38.42
C LEU A 138 31.95 -60.98 37.63
N LEU A 139 32.26 -61.49 36.44
CA LEU A 139 33.28 -60.89 35.57
C LEU A 139 32.78 -59.58 34.94
N ARG A 140 31.50 -59.49 34.56
CA ARG A 140 30.89 -58.23 34.11
C ARG A 140 30.96 -57.16 35.19
N TYR A 141 30.66 -57.53 36.43
CA TYR A 141 30.84 -56.66 37.59
C TYR A 141 32.29 -56.18 37.72
N GLN A 142 33.26 -57.09 37.64
CA GLN A 142 34.69 -56.74 37.72
C GLN A 142 35.16 -55.81 36.57
N ARG A 143 34.60 -55.98 35.37
CA ARG A 143 34.86 -55.12 34.21
C ARG A 143 34.05 -53.82 34.22
N GLY A 144 33.20 -53.59 35.22
CA GLY A 144 32.30 -52.43 35.31
C GLY A 144 31.16 -52.44 34.27
N GLU A 145 30.95 -53.57 33.60
CA GLU A 145 29.88 -53.79 32.62
C GLU A 145 28.51 -53.89 33.32
N ILE A 146 27.42 -54.00 32.55
CA ILE A 146 26.09 -54.19 33.13
C ILE A 146 25.86 -55.68 33.32
N ILE A 147 25.55 -56.09 34.55
CA ILE A 147 25.26 -57.48 34.90
C ILE A 147 23.95 -57.94 34.24
N SER A 148 23.88 -59.21 33.84
CA SER A 148 22.68 -59.81 33.26
C SER A 148 21.53 -59.90 34.26
N ALA A 149 21.84 -59.94 35.56
CA ALA A 149 20.85 -60.03 36.63
C ALA A 149 20.01 -58.76 36.87
N LYS A 150 20.28 -57.62 36.21
CA LYS A 150 19.53 -56.36 36.35
C LYS A 150 18.84 -55.97 35.04
N PRO A 151 17.57 -55.50 35.05
CA PRO A 151 16.95 -54.91 33.87
C PRO A 151 17.66 -53.59 33.49
N VAL A 152 18.16 -53.52 32.25
CA VAL A 152 18.92 -52.37 31.72
C VAL A 152 18.03 -51.17 31.44
N THR A 153 18.43 -49.98 31.90
CA THR A 153 17.81 -48.71 31.48
C THR A 153 18.66 -48.00 30.41
N PRO A 154 18.07 -47.42 29.34
CA PRO A 154 18.83 -46.74 28.27
C PRO A 154 19.77 -45.63 28.78
N ARG A 155 19.37 -44.96 29.87
CA ARG A 155 20.16 -43.90 30.51
C ARG A 155 21.46 -44.42 31.13
N GLU A 156 21.45 -45.58 31.78
CA GLU A 156 22.64 -46.18 32.37
C GLU A 156 23.67 -46.59 31.30
N VAL A 157 23.19 -47.09 30.15
CA VAL A 157 24.04 -47.43 29.00
C VAL A 157 24.75 -46.19 28.45
N ILE A 158 24.00 -45.10 28.23
CA ILE A 158 24.57 -43.83 27.73
C ILE A 158 25.59 -43.26 28.72
N THR A 159 25.31 -43.28 30.03
CA THR A 159 26.25 -42.76 31.04
C THR A 159 27.53 -43.59 31.16
N LYS A 160 27.44 -44.93 31.15
CA LYS A 160 28.62 -45.81 31.14
C LYS A 160 29.42 -45.66 29.84
N TRP A 161 28.76 -45.51 28.69
CA TRP A 161 29.41 -45.27 27.40
C TRP A 161 30.14 -43.91 27.35
N LEU A 162 29.51 -42.83 27.79
CA LEU A 162 30.12 -41.50 27.89
C LEU A 162 31.34 -41.50 28.82
N LYS A 163 31.26 -42.21 29.97
CA LYS A 163 32.39 -42.34 30.90
C LYS A 163 33.57 -43.12 30.30
N ARG A 164 33.31 -44.09 29.42
CA ARG A 164 34.32 -44.91 28.73
C ARG A 164 34.95 -44.19 27.54
N ASN A 165 34.14 -43.46 26.77
CA ASN A 165 34.55 -42.82 25.51
C ASN A 165 34.63 -41.28 25.64
N ARG A 166 35.29 -40.78 26.71
CA ARG A 166 35.31 -39.34 27.04
C ARG A 166 35.83 -38.46 25.89
N ALA A 167 36.86 -38.90 25.17
CA ALA A 167 37.44 -38.13 24.06
C ALA A 167 36.45 -37.95 22.89
N ILE A 168 35.75 -39.02 22.48
CA ILE A 168 34.75 -38.97 21.40
C ILE A 168 33.56 -38.10 21.84
N ALA A 169 33.12 -38.25 23.09
CA ALA A 169 32.04 -37.44 23.65
C ALA A 169 32.41 -35.94 23.70
N THR A 170 33.64 -35.59 24.07
CA THR A 170 34.10 -34.20 24.07
C THR A 170 34.19 -33.61 22.67
N VAL A 171 34.70 -34.36 21.68
CA VAL A 171 34.74 -33.89 20.28
C VAL A 171 33.33 -33.71 19.72
N GLY A 172 32.43 -34.66 19.97
CA GLY A 172 31.03 -34.55 19.56
C GLY A 172 30.31 -33.36 20.22
N ALA A 173 30.55 -33.11 21.51
CA ALA A 173 30.01 -31.95 22.21
C ALA A 173 30.55 -30.63 21.63
N ILE A 174 31.86 -30.53 21.35
CA ILE A 174 32.45 -29.36 20.70
C ILE A 174 31.88 -29.16 19.30
N ALA A 175 31.73 -30.22 18.51
CA ALA A 175 31.15 -30.15 17.17
C ALA A 175 29.69 -29.67 17.19
N LEU A 176 28.89 -30.16 18.15
CA LEU A 176 27.52 -29.68 18.36
C LEU A 176 27.50 -28.21 18.78
N LEU A 177 28.37 -27.80 19.72
CA LEU A 177 28.48 -26.40 20.15
C LEU A 177 28.88 -25.48 18.98
N LEU A 178 29.83 -25.89 18.14
CA LEU A 178 30.23 -25.16 16.95
C LEU A 178 29.10 -25.07 15.92
N LEU A 179 28.33 -26.15 15.75
CA LEU A 179 27.16 -26.14 14.87
C LEU A 179 26.09 -25.18 15.39
N PHE A 180 25.75 -25.21 16.68
CA PHE A 180 24.83 -24.25 17.28
C PHE A 180 25.34 -22.81 17.19
N ALA A 181 26.63 -22.58 17.46
CA ALA A 181 27.25 -21.26 17.35
C ALA A 181 27.21 -20.75 15.90
N SER A 182 27.52 -21.60 14.92
CA SER A 182 27.42 -21.24 13.49
C SER A 182 25.99 -20.93 13.08
N GLY A 183 25.00 -21.69 13.58
CA GLY A 183 23.58 -21.44 13.36
C GLY A 183 23.16 -20.09 13.95
N ALA A 184 23.59 -19.79 15.18
CA ALA A 184 23.33 -18.51 15.83
C ALA A 184 24.00 -17.34 15.10
N VAL A 185 25.25 -17.49 14.65
CA VAL A 185 25.94 -16.48 13.84
C VAL A 185 25.25 -16.29 12.49
N PHE A 186 24.80 -17.36 11.84
CA PHE A 186 24.08 -17.29 10.56
C PHE A 186 22.73 -16.57 10.72
N THR A 187 21.93 -16.91 11.73
CA THR A 187 20.66 -16.23 11.97
C THR A 187 20.86 -14.77 12.39
N TRP A 188 21.87 -14.51 13.22
CA TRP A 188 22.23 -13.16 13.63
C TRP A 188 22.73 -12.30 12.47
N PHE A 189 23.59 -12.84 11.60
CA PHE A 189 24.05 -12.17 10.39
C PHE A 189 22.88 -11.84 9.44
N ASN A 190 21.99 -12.80 9.19
CA ASN A 190 20.79 -12.57 8.39
C ASN A 190 19.86 -11.52 9.03
N TYR A 191 19.72 -11.54 10.35
CA TYR A 191 18.95 -10.53 11.09
C TYR A 191 19.56 -9.13 10.93
N ILE A 192 20.88 -8.99 11.12
CA ILE A 192 21.59 -7.70 10.93
C ILE A 192 21.43 -7.20 9.49
N GLN A 193 21.57 -8.07 8.49
CA GLN A 193 21.40 -7.68 7.09
C GLN A 193 19.98 -7.18 6.80
N ARG A 194 18.95 -7.84 7.34
CA ARG A 194 17.55 -7.38 7.22
C ARG A 194 17.32 -6.03 7.90
N VAL A 195 17.84 -5.85 9.12
CA VAL A 195 17.70 -4.59 9.85
C VAL A 195 18.42 -3.45 9.12
N ARG A 196 19.63 -3.70 8.59
CA ARG A 196 20.37 -2.72 7.78
C ARG A 196 19.64 -2.36 6.49
N ALA A 197 19.13 -3.36 5.76
CA ALA A 197 18.34 -3.13 4.55
C ALA A 197 17.06 -2.33 4.85
N GLN A 198 16.33 -2.66 5.92
CA GLN A 198 15.16 -1.89 6.34
C GLN A 198 15.50 -0.46 6.75
N THR A 199 16.62 -0.25 7.43
CA THR A 199 17.05 1.09 7.88
C THR A 199 17.47 1.95 6.70
N ALA A 200 18.33 1.43 5.83
CA ALA A 200 18.75 2.12 4.60
C ALA A 200 17.54 2.45 3.71
N ARG A 201 16.58 1.53 3.64
CA ARG A 201 15.32 1.76 2.94
C ARG A 201 14.47 2.86 3.58
N ARG A 202 14.29 2.86 4.91
CA ARG A 202 13.53 3.92 5.58
C ARG A 202 14.14 5.29 5.30
N GLN A 203 15.46 5.40 5.35
CA GLN A 203 16.18 6.63 4.98
C GLN A 203 15.94 7.02 3.52
N ALA A 204 15.94 6.04 2.59
CA ALA A 204 15.62 6.28 1.19
C ALA A 204 14.16 6.73 1.00
N GLU A 205 13.19 6.10 1.67
CA GLU A 205 11.78 6.47 1.63
C GLU A 205 11.52 7.83 2.28
N GLU A 206 12.24 8.20 3.34
CA GLU A 206 12.19 9.56 3.91
C GLU A 206 12.70 10.61 2.93
N LEU A 207 13.82 10.34 2.24
CA LEU A 207 14.35 11.22 1.21
C LEU A 207 13.39 11.33 0.01
N VAL A 208 12.89 10.21 -0.50
CA VAL A 208 11.89 10.18 -1.57
C VAL A 208 10.62 10.90 -1.15
N GLY A 209 10.17 10.72 0.10
CA GLY A 209 9.06 11.44 0.70
C GLY A 209 9.27 12.94 0.59
N PHE A 210 10.37 13.45 1.13
CA PHE A 210 10.74 14.86 1.01
C PHE A 210 10.77 15.35 -0.45
N MET A 211 11.28 14.54 -1.38
CA MET A 211 11.33 14.89 -2.81
C MET A 211 9.94 15.05 -3.43
N VAL A 212 9.02 14.12 -3.15
CA VAL A 212 7.68 14.10 -3.76
C VAL A 212 6.69 15.03 -3.07
N THR A 213 6.92 15.43 -1.81
CA THR A 213 6.07 16.38 -1.08
C THR A 213 6.68 17.77 -1.02
N ASP A 214 7.71 17.96 -0.19
CA ASP A 214 8.20 19.28 0.22
C ASP A 214 9.03 19.96 -0.86
N LEU A 215 9.95 19.23 -1.48
CA LEU A 215 10.79 19.76 -2.55
C LEU A 215 9.93 20.11 -3.76
N ARG A 216 8.98 19.24 -4.12
CA ARG A 216 8.01 19.52 -5.18
C ARG A 216 7.29 20.83 -4.94
N GLY A 217 6.67 21.01 -3.77
CA GLY A 217 5.93 22.24 -3.46
C GLY A 217 6.78 23.51 -3.59
N LYS A 218 8.05 23.43 -3.19
CA LYS A 218 9.01 24.54 -3.35
C LYS A 218 9.37 24.81 -4.81
N LEU A 219 9.58 23.76 -5.61
CA LEU A 219 9.95 23.88 -7.03
C LEU A 219 8.78 24.38 -7.89
N ASP A 220 7.57 23.94 -7.56
CA ASP A 220 6.33 24.36 -8.21
C ASP A 220 6.07 25.85 -7.98
N ALA A 221 6.21 26.33 -6.74
CA ALA A 221 6.05 27.74 -6.37
C ALA A 221 7.00 28.71 -7.12
N ILE A 222 8.13 28.21 -7.64
CA ILE A 222 9.10 29.00 -8.42
C ILE A 222 9.11 28.63 -9.92
N GLY A 223 8.12 27.86 -10.39
CA GLY A 223 7.93 27.52 -11.80
C GLY A 223 9.03 26.65 -12.42
N ARG A 224 9.77 25.86 -11.63
CA ARG A 224 10.91 25.06 -12.12
C ARG A 224 10.47 23.69 -12.64
N LEU A 225 9.65 23.68 -13.69
CA LEU A 225 9.09 22.47 -14.32
C LEU A 225 10.15 21.46 -14.79
N SER A 226 11.33 21.92 -15.27
CA SER A 226 12.42 21.03 -15.67
C SER A 226 13.02 20.26 -14.49
N LEU A 227 13.21 20.93 -13.34
CA LEU A 227 13.72 20.27 -12.13
C LEU A 227 12.68 19.29 -11.55
N LEU A 228 11.39 19.61 -11.65
CA LEU A 228 10.32 18.69 -11.28
C LEU A 228 10.35 17.40 -12.12
N ARG A 229 10.65 17.52 -13.43
CA ARG A 229 10.82 16.36 -14.31
C ARG A 229 12.01 15.48 -13.90
N ASP A 230 13.15 16.09 -13.59
CA ASP A 230 14.35 15.37 -13.16
C ASP A 230 14.11 14.65 -11.82
N VAL A 231 13.46 15.32 -10.87
CA VAL A 231 13.05 14.73 -9.59
C VAL A 231 12.12 13.54 -9.81
N ASN A 232 11.06 13.68 -10.62
CA ASN A 232 10.14 12.58 -10.92
C ASN A 232 10.86 11.40 -11.60
N THR A 233 11.81 11.67 -12.49
CA THR A 233 12.60 10.63 -13.17
C THR A 233 13.44 9.82 -12.16
N GLN A 234 14.07 10.49 -11.20
CA GLN A 234 14.84 9.82 -10.14
C GLN A 234 13.95 8.99 -9.22
N VAL A 235 12.76 9.51 -8.87
CA VAL A 235 11.79 8.80 -8.04
C VAL A 235 11.24 7.56 -8.75
N ASP A 236 10.94 7.66 -10.04
CA ASP A 236 10.50 6.52 -10.85
C ASP A 236 11.60 5.45 -10.96
N GLN A 237 12.87 5.85 -11.16
CA GLN A 237 14.01 4.92 -11.14
C GLN A 237 14.12 4.17 -9.81
N TYR A 238 13.93 4.86 -8.68
CA TYR A 238 13.90 4.21 -7.36
C TYR A 238 12.79 3.15 -7.28
N PHE A 239 11.55 3.49 -7.66
CA PHE A 239 10.43 2.54 -7.58
C PHE A 239 10.49 1.41 -8.61
N ARG A 240 11.21 1.58 -9.73
CA ARG A 240 11.52 0.48 -10.67
C ARG A 240 12.58 -0.48 -10.11
N ALA A 241 13.56 0.04 -9.37
CA ALA A 241 14.63 -0.76 -8.76
C ALA A 241 14.15 -1.56 -7.54
N VAL A 242 13.10 -1.10 -6.85
CA VAL A 242 12.50 -1.78 -5.70
C VAL A 242 11.38 -2.72 -6.15
N HIS A 243 11.47 -4.01 -5.80
CA HIS A 243 10.41 -4.98 -6.16
C HIS A 243 9.06 -4.61 -5.52
N PRO A 244 7.92 -4.66 -6.26
CA PRO A 244 6.60 -4.28 -5.75
C PRO A 244 6.15 -5.09 -4.52
N ALA A 245 6.49 -6.38 -4.47
CA ALA A 245 6.17 -7.27 -3.34
C ALA A 245 6.94 -6.93 -2.07
N GLU A 246 8.07 -6.23 -2.20
CA GLU A 246 8.85 -5.77 -1.07
C GLU A 246 8.35 -4.41 -0.57
N SER A 247 7.50 -3.71 -1.34
CA SER A 247 7.03 -2.37 -0.98
C SER A 247 6.04 -2.39 0.18
N GLY A 248 6.48 -1.95 1.36
CA GLY A 248 5.60 -1.73 2.50
C GLY A 248 4.58 -0.63 2.20
N PHE A 249 3.55 -0.52 3.05
CA PHE A 249 2.45 0.45 2.91
C PHE A 249 2.92 1.87 2.59
N ASN A 250 3.92 2.39 3.31
CA ASN A 250 4.46 3.74 3.08
C ASN A 250 5.11 3.89 1.70
N GLY A 251 5.92 2.91 1.28
CA GLY A 251 6.55 2.92 -0.05
C GLY A 251 5.51 2.91 -1.18
N LYS A 252 4.45 2.12 -1.04
CA LYS A 252 3.31 2.14 -1.98
C LYS A 252 2.60 3.49 -2.00
N ARG A 253 2.33 4.10 -0.83
CA ARG A 253 1.71 5.43 -0.75
C ARG A 253 2.59 6.51 -1.39
N LEU A 254 3.90 6.49 -1.15
CA LEU A 254 4.86 7.40 -1.78
C LEU A 254 4.90 7.24 -3.30
N ARG A 255 4.80 6.00 -3.80
CA ARG A 255 4.68 5.73 -5.24
C ARG A 255 3.40 6.31 -5.82
N ALA A 256 2.27 6.21 -5.10
CA ALA A 256 1.02 6.83 -5.53
C ALA A 256 1.16 8.36 -5.66
N ILE A 257 1.77 9.01 -4.66
CA ILE A 257 2.07 10.46 -4.71
C ILE A 257 2.99 10.79 -5.88
N ALA A 258 4.03 9.98 -6.13
CA ALA A 258 4.94 10.19 -7.26
C ALA A 258 4.23 10.09 -8.62
N LEU A 259 3.33 9.11 -8.80
CA LEU A 259 2.53 8.97 -10.02
C LEU A 259 1.54 10.12 -10.20
N GLN A 260 0.88 10.54 -9.12
CA GLN A 260 0.03 11.74 -9.14
C GLN A 260 0.84 12.96 -9.58
N ASN A 261 2.04 13.08 -9.04
CA ASN A 261 2.94 14.19 -9.32
C ASN A 261 3.39 14.23 -10.79
N GLU A 262 3.65 13.07 -11.38
CA GLU A 262 3.93 12.91 -12.80
C GLU A 262 2.71 13.28 -13.65
N GLY A 263 1.50 12.87 -13.23
CA GLY A 263 0.24 13.26 -13.83
C GLY A 263 0.08 14.79 -13.88
N ASP A 264 0.28 15.48 -12.76
CA ASP A 264 0.20 16.94 -12.70
C ASP A 264 1.17 17.62 -13.68
N LEU A 265 2.41 17.12 -13.75
CA LEU A 265 3.43 17.66 -14.65
C LEU A 265 3.05 17.46 -16.12
N LEU A 266 2.54 16.27 -16.49
CA LEU A 266 2.06 16.00 -17.84
C LEU A 266 0.88 16.88 -18.21
N GLY A 267 -0.07 17.07 -17.28
CA GLY A 267 -1.20 17.97 -17.45
C GLY A 267 -0.76 19.42 -17.69
N SER A 268 0.21 19.92 -16.91
CA SER A 268 0.79 21.27 -17.11
C SER A 268 1.51 21.45 -18.45
N GLN A 269 1.93 20.36 -19.09
CA GLN A 269 2.55 20.35 -20.42
C GLN A 269 1.53 20.18 -21.55
N GLY A 270 0.23 20.10 -21.24
CA GLY A 270 -0.83 19.86 -22.21
C GLY A 270 -0.95 18.40 -22.65
N ASN A 271 -0.15 17.47 -22.10
CA ASN A 271 -0.27 16.04 -22.40
C ASN A 271 -1.36 15.40 -21.53
N LEU A 272 -2.62 15.74 -21.84
CA LEU A 272 -3.80 15.32 -21.09
C LEU A 272 -4.02 13.79 -21.11
N PRO A 273 -3.83 13.05 -22.23
CA PRO A 273 -4.03 11.59 -22.24
C PRO A 273 -3.10 10.84 -21.28
N ASP A 274 -1.81 11.18 -21.28
CA ASP A 274 -0.85 10.53 -20.38
C ASP A 274 -1.08 10.97 -18.93
N SER A 275 -1.45 12.24 -18.70
CA SER A 275 -1.86 12.72 -17.38
C SER A 275 -3.02 11.90 -16.81
N ILE A 276 -4.07 11.65 -17.61
CA ILE A 276 -5.22 10.82 -17.23
C ILE A 276 -4.77 9.38 -16.92
N ALA A 277 -3.87 8.81 -17.71
CA ALA A 277 -3.34 7.47 -17.49
C ALA A 277 -2.58 7.37 -16.15
N ARG A 278 -1.75 8.37 -15.80
CA ARG A 278 -1.04 8.43 -14.51
C ARG A 278 -2.00 8.53 -13.32
N TYR A 279 -3.06 9.33 -13.40
CA TYR A 279 -4.06 9.42 -12.34
C TYR A 279 -4.83 8.11 -12.16
N ARG A 280 -5.18 7.42 -13.26
CA ARG A 280 -5.83 6.10 -13.18
C ARG A 280 -4.91 5.03 -12.55
N GLU A 281 -3.61 5.07 -12.85
CA GLU A 281 -2.62 4.20 -12.20
C GLU A 281 -2.50 4.51 -10.69
N THR A 282 -2.44 5.80 -10.34
CA THR A 282 -2.46 6.27 -8.95
C THR A 282 -3.69 5.75 -8.20
N LEU A 283 -4.88 5.90 -8.80
CA LEU A 283 -6.14 5.47 -8.19
C LEU A 283 -6.19 3.96 -7.97
N ARG A 284 -5.62 3.16 -8.89
CA ARG A 284 -5.48 1.70 -8.69
C ARG A 284 -4.66 1.40 -7.43
N LEU A 285 -3.51 2.06 -7.27
CA LEU A 285 -2.63 1.84 -6.12
C LEU A 285 -3.24 2.33 -4.80
N ILE A 286 -3.96 3.46 -4.81
CA ILE A 286 -4.69 3.95 -3.63
C ILE A 286 -5.81 2.99 -3.22
N ARG A 287 -6.53 2.39 -4.19
CA ARG A 287 -7.56 1.39 -3.89
C ARG A 287 -6.97 0.11 -3.28
N GLU A 288 -5.78 -0.31 -3.71
CA GLU A 288 -5.05 -1.41 -3.06
C GLU A 288 -4.67 -1.05 -1.61
N LEU A 289 -4.14 0.15 -1.39
CA LEU A 289 -3.83 0.65 -0.04
C LEU A 289 -5.06 0.71 0.86
N LYS A 290 -6.21 1.10 0.31
CA LYS A 290 -7.51 1.13 1.02
C LYS A 290 -7.97 -0.28 1.39
N GLN A 291 -7.72 -1.30 0.56
CA GLN A 291 -8.02 -2.69 0.91
C GLN A 291 -7.12 -3.20 2.05
N GLU A 292 -5.83 -2.83 2.06
CA GLU A 292 -4.91 -3.19 3.14
C GLU A 292 -5.25 -2.49 4.47
N ARG A 293 -5.70 -1.23 4.42
CA ARG A 293 -6.06 -0.43 5.60
C ARG A 293 -7.38 0.37 5.40
N PRO A 294 -8.55 -0.29 5.49
CA PRO A 294 -9.84 0.33 5.14
C PRO A 294 -10.33 1.42 6.11
N LYS A 295 -9.70 1.54 7.29
CA LYS A 295 -10.03 2.56 8.29
C LYS A 295 -9.11 3.77 8.26
N GLU A 296 -8.09 3.77 7.40
CA GLU A 296 -7.13 4.87 7.30
C GLU A 296 -7.74 6.02 6.49
N THR A 297 -8.17 7.07 7.17
CA THR A 297 -8.83 8.23 6.53
C THR A 297 -7.91 8.95 5.55
N ALA A 298 -6.61 8.98 5.82
CA ALA A 298 -5.61 9.59 4.93
C ALA A 298 -5.62 8.96 3.53
N VAL A 299 -5.79 7.63 3.41
CA VAL A 299 -5.84 6.94 2.11
C VAL A 299 -7.13 7.27 1.36
N GLN A 300 -8.25 7.39 2.07
CA GLN A 300 -9.53 7.78 1.48
C GLN A 300 -9.51 9.24 1.02
N HIS A 301 -8.85 10.13 1.78
CA HIS A 301 -8.64 11.51 1.37
C HIS A 301 -7.72 11.60 0.14
N ASP A 302 -6.63 10.81 0.09
CA ASP A 302 -5.79 10.70 -1.12
C ASP A 302 -6.61 10.19 -2.33
N GLU A 303 -7.55 9.24 -2.11
CA GLU A 303 -8.49 8.76 -3.15
C GLU A 303 -9.37 9.89 -3.69
N TRP A 304 -10.01 10.66 -2.80
CA TRP A 304 -10.82 11.82 -3.20
C TRP A 304 -10.00 12.84 -4.00
N ALA A 305 -8.81 13.19 -3.51
CA ALA A 305 -7.97 14.21 -4.13
C ALA A 305 -7.54 13.83 -5.55
N VAL A 306 -7.13 12.57 -5.78
CA VAL A 306 -6.72 12.12 -7.13
C VAL A 306 -7.92 12.04 -8.08
N ILE A 307 -9.10 11.63 -7.59
CA ILE A 307 -10.30 11.58 -8.43
C ILE A 307 -10.71 13.00 -8.87
N GLY A 308 -10.61 14.00 -7.98
CA GLY A 308 -10.88 15.39 -8.34
C GLY A 308 -9.93 15.93 -9.43
N LYS A 309 -8.65 15.56 -9.37
CA LYS A 309 -7.66 15.88 -10.43
C LYS A 309 -7.96 15.17 -11.75
N LEU A 310 -8.30 13.88 -11.68
CA LEU A 310 -8.71 13.09 -12.84
C LEU A 310 -9.93 13.74 -13.52
N SER A 311 -10.98 14.05 -12.76
CA SER A 311 -12.18 14.73 -13.26
C SER A 311 -11.85 16.06 -13.93
N SER A 312 -10.98 16.87 -13.34
CA SER A 312 -10.55 18.16 -13.93
C SER A 312 -9.75 18.00 -15.22
N THR A 313 -8.93 16.96 -15.30
CA THR A 313 -8.12 16.68 -16.50
C THR A 313 -8.99 16.09 -17.61
N GLU A 314 -9.92 15.19 -17.29
CA GLU A 314 -10.92 14.66 -18.22
C GLU A 314 -11.82 15.77 -18.77
N GLN A 315 -12.23 16.72 -17.93
CA GLN A 315 -12.97 17.91 -18.36
C GLN A 315 -12.15 18.74 -19.35
N THR A 316 -10.88 19.01 -19.03
CA THR A 316 -9.98 19.79 -19.90
C THR A 316 -9.73 19.07 -21.23
N ALA A 317 -9.72 17.75 -21.23
CA ALA A 317 -9.61 16.92 -22.42
C ALA A 317 -10.93 16.82 -23.22
N GLY A 318 -12.01 17.50 -22.80
CA GLY A 318 -13.32 17.46 -23.46
C GLY A 318 -14.16 16.21 -23.16
N ASN A 319 -13.69 15.31 -22.28
CA ASN A 319 -14.37 14.06 -21.93
C ASN A 319 -15.40 14.30 -20.80
N LEU A 320 -16.46 15.06 -21.08
CA LEU A 320 -17.42 15.52 -20.06
C LEU A 320 -18.11 14.39 -19.27
N GLU A 321 -18.50 13.29 -19.93
CA GLU A 321 -19.13 12.15 -19.25
C GLU A 321 -18.16 11.47 -18.27
N SER A 322 -16.94 11.16 -18.70
CA SER A 322 -15.92 10.57 -17.81
C SER A 322 -15.56 11.52 -16.66
N ALA A 323 -15.46 12.82 -16.95
CA ALA A 323 -15.22 13.83 -15.93
C ALA A 323 -16.32 13.86 -14.87
N LEU A 324 -17.59 13.71 -15.27
CA LEU A 324 -18.74 13.65 -14.38
C LEU A 324 -18.76 12.36 -13.56
N ASP A 325 -18.49 11.20 -14.17
CA ASP A 325 -18.36 9.92 -13.46
C ASP A 325 -17.28 10.02 -12.36
N SER A 326 -16.13 10.60 -12.70
CA SER A 326 -15.06 10.88 -11.75
C SER A 326 -15.52 11.85 -10.65
N ALA A 327 -16.19 12.96 -10.98
CA ALA A 327 -16.69 13.91 -9.99
C ALA A 327 -17.70 13.26 -9.02
N GLN A 328 -18.60 12.43 -9.54
CA GLN A 328 -19.57 11.69 -8.73
C GLN A 328 -18.90 10.66 -7.83
N ALA A 329 -17.83 10.00 -8.30
CA ALA A 329 -17.01 9.13 -7.47
C ALA A 329 -16.31 9.90 -6.33
N ALA A 330 -15.76 11.09 -6.60
CA ALA A 330 -15.20 11.96 -5.56
C ALA A 330 -16.26 12.39 -4.55
N LEU A 331 -17.47 12.74 -5.00
CA LEU A 331 -18.59 13.10 -4.13
C LEU A 331 -18.98 11.94 -3.20
N ASN A 332 -18.97 10.71 -3.71
CA ASN A 332 -19.27 9.52 -2.88
C ASN A 332 -18.18 9.26 -1.83
N VAL A 333 -16.90 9.39 -2.20
CA VAL A 333 -15.77 9.18 -1.27
C VAL A 333 -15.76 10.25 -0.16
N SER A 334 -15.94 11.52 -0.53
CA SER A 334 -15.98 12.63 0.44
C SER A 334 -17.19 12.55 1.36
N ARG A 335 -18.36 12.12 0.86
CA ARG A 335 -19.54 11.81 1.69
C ARG A 335 -19.25 10.73 2.73
N GLU A 336 -18.61 9.64 2.32
CA GLU A 336 -18.22 8.54 3.22
C GLU A 336 -17.29 9.07 4.31
N LEU A 337 -16.29 9.86 3.95
CA LEU A 337 -15.35 10.51 4.89
C LEU A 337 -16.09 11.42 5.88
N ALA A 338 -16.90 12.36 5.39
CA ALA A 338 -17.67 13.29 6.21
C ALA A 338 -18.61 12.55 7.19
N SER A 339 -19.16 11.39 6.82
CA SER A 339 -20.02 10.59 7.70
C SER A 339 -19.29 9.93 8.88
N ARG A 340 -17.97 9.73 8.77
CA ARG A 340 -17.15 8.99 9.75
C ARG A 340 -16.44 9.86 10.77
N THR A 341 -16.38 11.16 10.52
CA THR A 341 -15.58 12.10 11.30
C THR A 341 -16.22 13.48 11.33
N SER A 342 -16.11 14.16 12.46
CA SER A 342 -16.57 15.54 12.64
C SER A 342 -15.50 16.57 12.28
N GLN A 343 -14.38 16.15 11.66
CA GLN A 343 -13.32 17.08 11.27
C GLN A 343 -13.80 17.98 10.11
N PRO A 344 -13.77 19.32 10.26
CA PRO A 344 -14.31 20.25 9.27
C PRO A 344 -13.72 20.11 7.86
N GLU A 345 -12.47 19.65 7.75
CA GLU A 345 -11.79 19.45 6.46
C GLU A 345 -12.55 18.51 5.52
N TYR A 346 -13.05 17.37 6.02
CA TYR A 346 -13.74 16.39 5.17
C TYR A 346 -15.16 16.81 4.80
N HIS A 347 -15.82 17.58 5.67
CA HIS A 347 -17.12 18.19 5.34
C HIS A 347 -16.95 19.27 4.26
N ARG A 348 -15.85 20.03 4.31
CA ARG A 348 -15.48 20.97 3.25
C ARG A 348 -15.19 20.27 1.93
N ASP A 349 -14.46 19.15 1.93
CA ASP A 349 -14.19 18.35 0.72
C ASP A 349 -15.48 17.77 0.10
N TYR A 350 -16.44 17.40 0.94
CA TYR A 350 -17.76 16.98 0.51
C TYR A 350 -18.52 18.11 -0.19
N ALA A 351 -18.52 19.32 0.37
CA ALA A 351 -19.09 20.49 -0.28
C ALA A 351 -18.39 20.86 -1.61
N ILE A 352 -17.06 20.78 -1.67
CA ILE A 352 -16.29 21.07 -2.89
C ILE A 352 -16.62 20.07 -4.01
N SER A 353 -16.86 18.81 -3.65
CA SER A 353 -17.26 17.78 -4.61
C SER A 353 -18.59 18.11 -5.28
N TYR A 354 -19.55 18.69 -4.55
CA TYR A 354 -20.79 19.19 -5.13
C TYR A 354 -20.56 20.29 -6.17
N ASN A 355 -19.68 21.25 -5.88
CA ASN A 355 -19.33 22.31 -6.84
C ASN A 355 -18.75 21.74 -8.15
N LYS A 356 -17.96 20.67 -8.06
CA LYS A 356 -17.40 20.00 -9.24
C LYS A 356 -18.48 19.30 -10.07
N VAL A 357 -19.40 18.59 -9.41
CA VAL A 357 -20.55 17.96 -10.08
C VAL A 357 -21.43 19.02 -10.74
N GLY A 358 -21.76 20.10 -10.03
CA GLY A 358 -22.57 21.19 -10.56
C GLY A 358 -21.96 21.84 -11.80
N LEU A 359 -20.64 22.07 -11.81
CA LEU A 359 -19.92 22.60 -12.98
C LEU A 359 -20.02 21.69 -14.19
N LEU A 360 -19.94 20.39 -14.00
CA LEU A 360 -19.97 19.42 -15.09
C LEU A 360 -21.38 19.20 -15.63
N GLU A 361 -22.40 19.20 -14.77
CA GLU A 361 -23.79 19.16 -15.20
C GLU A 361 -24.20 20.41 -15.97
N ASP A 362 -23.73 21.60 -15.54
CA ASP A 362 -23.93 22.86 -16.27
C ASP A 362 -23.31 22.79 -17.68
N ARG A 363 -22.07 22.30 -17.78
CA ARG A 363 -21.38 22.09 -19.06
C ARG A 363 -22.08 21.08 -19.98
N ARG A 364 -22.86 20.15 -19.43
CA ARG A 364 -23.72 19.21 -20.19
C ARG A 364 -25.08 19.81 -20.55
N GLY A 365 -25.38 21.03 -20.12
CA GLY A 365 -26.68 21.68 -20.30
C GLY A 365 -27.75 21.21 -19.31
N ASN A 366 -27.40 20.39 -18.32
CA ASN A 366 -28.33 19.90 -17.31
C ASN A 366 -28.43 20.89 -16.13
N ARG A 367 -29.09 22.02 -16.39
CA ARG A 367 -29.18 23.15 -15.46
C ARG A 367 -29.81 22.79 -14.11
N ILE A 368 -30.80 21.90 -14.11
CA ILE A 368 -31.51 21.49 -12.90
C ILE A 368 -30.54 20.75 -11.97
N ALA A 369 -29.84 19.74 -12.49
CA ALA A 369 -28.87 19.00 -11.69
C ALA A 369 -27.69 19.89 -11.24
N ALA A 370 -27.27 20.84 -12.10
CA ALA A 370 -26.25 21.81 -11.73
C ALA A 370 -26.68 22.67 -10.54
N GLN A 371 -27.90 23.22 -10.58
CA GLN A 371 -28.46 24.05 -9.51
C GLN A 371 -28.61 23.26 -8.21
N GLU A 372 -29.12 22.02 -8.27
CA GLU A 372 -29.26 21.12 -7.11
C GLU A 372 -27.90 20.82 -6.47
N ALA A 373 -26.88 20.55 -7.28
CA ALA A 373 -25.54 20.28 -6.79
C ALA A 373 -24.94 21.52 -6.10
N TYR A 374 -24.97 22.70 -6.73
CA TYR A 374 -24.44 23.93 -6.13
C TYR A 374 -25.15 24.28 -4.81
N ARG A 375 -26.49 24.16 -4.76
CA ARG A 375 -27.25 24.40 -3.52
C ARG A 375 -26.90 23.39 -2.42
N SER A 376 -26.71 22.12 -2.77
CA SER A 376 -26.31 21.09 -1.81
C SER A 376 -24.91 21.37 -1.24
N GLY A 377 -23.97 21.80 -2.07
CA GLY A 377 -22.64 22.22 -1.61
C GLY A 377 -22.71 23.45 -0.70
N LEU A 378 -23.53 24.45 -1.05
CA LEU A 378 -23.71 25.66 -0.25
C LEU A 378 -24.37 25.38 1.10
N ASP A 379 -25.34 24.47 1.18
CA ASP A 379 -25.96 24.04 2.44
C ASP A 379 -24.93 23.43 3.40
N GLU A 380 -24.05 22.56 2.89
CA GLU A 380 -22.96 21.98 3.70
C GLU A 380 -21.95 23.04 4.16
N ILE A 381 -21.58 24.00 3.31
CA ILE A 381 -20.69 25.11 3.69
C ILE A 381 -21.36 25.99 4.76
N THR A 382 -22.66 26.25 4.62
CA THR A 382 -23.42 27.09 5.57
C THR A 382 -23.42 26.47 6.96
N LYS A 383 -23.65 25.15 7.08
CA LYS A 383 -23.55 24.42 8.36
C LYS A 383 -22.17 24.54 9.02
N LEU A 384 -21.10 24.57 8.21
CA LEU A 384 -19.74 24.76 8.72
C LEU A 384 -19.48 26.21 9.14
N LEU A 385 -20.02 27.18 8.40
CA LEU A 385 -19.93 28.61 8.75
C LEU A 385 -20.73 28.96 10.00
N GLU A 386 -21.82 28.27 10.32
CA GLU A 386 -22.52 28.44 11.60
C GLU A 386 -21.63 28.12 12.81
N GLN A 387 -20.71 27.16 12.65
CA GLN A 387 -19.76 26.77 13.69
C GLN A 387 -18.52 27.67 13.73
N ASN A 388 -18.07 28.14 12.56
CA ASN A 388 -16.92 29.02 12.42
C ASN A 388 -17.17 30.14 11.39
N PRO A 389 -17.91 31.21 11.77
CA PRO A 389 -18.31 32.25 10.82
C PRO A 389 -17.15 33.02 10.19
N ALA A 390 -16.00 33.06 10.87
CA ALA A 390 -14.81 33.79 10.43
C ALA A 390 -13.86 32.94 9.57
N ASP A 391 -14.22 31.70 9.22
CA ASP A 391 -13.36 30.85 8.40
C ASP A 391 -13.23 31.40 6.97
N ARG A 392 -12.04 31.92 6.64
CA ARG A 392 -11.77 32.52 5.34
C ARG A 392 -11.94 31.54 4.18
N LYS A 393 -11.59 30.26 4.36
CA LYS A 393 -11.68 29.26 3.30
C LYS A 393 -13.15 28.93 3.01
N LEU A 394 -13.94 28.72 4.05
CA LEU A 394 -15.38 28.43 3.91
C LEU A 394 -16.14 29.62 3.34
N ASN A 395 -15.84 30.85 3.77
CA ASN A 395 -16.43 32.06 3.18
C ASN A 395 -16.11 32.18 1.68
N ARG A 396 -14.88 31.84 1.28
CA ARG A 396 -14.50 31.82 -0.14
C ARG A 396 -15.25 30.73 -0.92
N ASP A 397 -15.43 29.54 -0.35
CA ASP A 397 -16.16 28.46 -1.01
C ASP A 397 -17.65 28.78 -1.16
N ALA A 398 -18.27 29.42 -0.15
CA ALA A 398 -19.64 29.91 -0.23
C ALA A 398 -19.80 30.96 -1.34
N MET A 399 -18.88 31.93 -1.40
CA MET A 399 -18.84 32.94 -2.45
C MET A 399 -18.76 32.32 -3.85
N ILE A 400 -17.92 31.29 -4.03
CA ILE A 400 -17.82 30.58 -5.30
C ILE A 400 -19.13 29.85 -5.63
N ALA A 401 -19.81 29.23 -4.66
CA ALA A 401 -21.08 28.57 -4.91
C ALA A 401 -22.18 29.57 -5.34
N HIS A 402 -22.29 30.72 -4.67
CA HIS A 402 -23.17 31.83 -5.08
C HIS A 402 -22.81 32.35 -6.48
N LEU A 403 -21.52 32.55 -6.76
CA LEU A 403 -21.06 32.96 -8.09
C LEU A 403 -21.51 31.99 -9.18
N ARG A 404 -21.40 30.67 -8.93
CA ARG A 404 -21.83 29.63 -9.89
C ARG A 404 -23.34 29.55 -10.06
N LEU A 405 -24.11 29.68 -8.98
CA LEU A 405 -25.56 29.77 -9.05
C LEU A 405 -26.01 30.99 -9.87
N GLY A 406 -25.36 32.13 -9.64
CA GLY A 406 -25.59 33.35 -10.39
C GLY A 406 -25.24 33.24 -11.87
N GLU A 407 -24.09 32.65 -12.21
CA GLU A 407 -23.69 32.35 -13.59
C GLU A 407 -24.69 31.43 -14.30
N LEU A 408 -25.13 30.38 -13.60
CA LEU A 408 -26.10 29.41 -14.10
C LEU A 408 -27.46 30.08 -14.39
N ALA A 409 -27.94 30.92 -13.47
CA ALA A 409 -29.18 31.69 -13.63
C ALA A 409 -29.07 32.73 -14.76
N LEU A 410 -27.93 33.43 -14.85
CA LEU A 410 -27.67 34.42 -15.90
C LEU A 410 -27.73 33.79 -17.29
N GLY A 411 -27.07 32.65 -17.50
CA GLY A 411 -27.17 31.94 -18.78
C GLY A 411 -28.58 31.40 -19.07
N GLY A 412 -29.47 31.39 -18.09
CA GLY A 412 -30.85 30.88 -18.17
C GLY A 412 -31.87 31.98 -18.44
N GLY A 413 -31.43 33.24 -18.42
CA GLY A 413 -32.32 34.40 -18.48
C GLY A 413 -33.10 34.64 -17.18
N GLU A 414 -32.76 33.95 -16.09
CA GLU A 414 -33.35 34.16 -14.76
C GLU A 414 -32.67 35.37 -14.08
N LEU A 415 -32.81 36.55 -14.69
CA LEU A 415 -32.00 37.73 -14.36
C LEU A 415 -32.14 38.19 -12.91
N ASP A 416 -33.34 38.09 -12.31
CA ASP A 416 -33.53 38.45 -10.91
C ASP A 416 -32.79 37.51 -9.95
N VAL A 417 -32.83 36.19 -10.21
CA VAL A 417 -32.08 35.19 -9.43
C VAL A 417 -30.58 35.38 -9.63
N ALA A 418 -30.16 35.62 -10.88
CA ALA A 418 -28.77 35.91 -11.20
C ALA A 418 -28.25 37.13 -10.44
N ARG A 419 -29.03 38.22 -10.41
CA ARG A 419 -28.70 39.45 -9.70
C ARG A 419 -28.53 39.19 -8.20
N GLU A 420 -29.50 38.53 -7.56
CA GLU A 420 -29.46 38.23 -6.12
C GLU A 420 -28.21 37.43 -5.73
N GLU A 421 -27.96 36.32 -6.43
CA GLU A 421 -26.82 35.44 -6.16
C GLU A 421 -25.47 36.16 -6.41
N LEU A 422 -25.38 36.97 -7.46
CA LEU A 422 -24.14 37.69 -7.81
C LEU A 422 -23.89 38.91 -6.92
N GLU A 423 -24.92 39.54 -6.37
CA GLU A 423 -24.78 40.57 -5.33
C GLU A 423 -24.23 39.98 -4.04
N ILE A 424 -24.72 38.81 -3.63
CA ILE A 424 -24.18 38.07 -2.47
C ILE A 424 -22.72 37.70 -2.70
N ALA A 425 -22.41 37.07 -3.84
CA ALA A 425 -21.04 36.67 -4.19
C ALA A 425 -20.08 37.87 -4.23
N THR A 426 -20.50 38.98 -4.86
CA THR A 426 -19.69 40.21 -4.94
C THR A 426 -19.48 40.83 -3.56
N GLY A 427 -20.51 40.85 -2.70
CA GLY A 427 -20.41 41.33 -1.33
C GLY A 427 -19.39 40.53 -0.50
N GLN A 428 -19.46 39.20 -0.58
CA GLN A 428 -18.50 38.30 0.10
C GLN A 428 -17.09 38.44 -0.48
N ALA A 429 -16.96 38.53 -1.80
CA ALA A 429 -15.66 38.72 -2.44
C ALA A 429 -15.01 40.05 -2.03
N ARG A 430 -15.79 41.14 -1.89
CA ARG A 430 -15.29 42.43 -1.39
C ARG A 430 -14.78 42.31 0.05
N GLN A 431 -15.50 41.59 0.91
CA GLN A 431 -15.06 41.36 2.29
C GLN A 431 -13.75 40.57 2.33
N LEU A 432 -13.65 39.47 1.57
CA LEU A 432 -12.44 38.65 1.50
C LEU A 432 -11.24 39.43 0.96
N ALA A 433 -11.43 40.20 -0.11
CA ALA A 433 -10.40 41.03 -0.72
C ALA A 433 -9.95 42.20 0.17
N ALA A 434 -10.82 42.68 1.06
CA ALA A 434 -10.49 43.73 2.03
C ALA A 434 -9.61 43.23 3.19
N LEU A 435 -9.64 41.92 3.50
CA LEU A 435 -8.77 41.33 4.52
C LEU A 435 -7.29 41.36 4.13
N ASP A 436 -7.00 41.20 2.84
CA ASP A 436 -5.65 41.28 2.29
C ASP A 436 -5.69 41.84 0.86
N ALA A 437 -5.39 43.14 0.74
CA ALA A 437 -5.38 43.83 -0.55
C ALA A 437 -4.22 43.43 -1.48
N THR A 438 -3.32 42.56 -1.02
CA THR A 438 -2.19 42.01 -1.79
C THR A 438 -2.40 40.56 -2.21
N ASP A 439 -3.45 39.89 -1.69
CA ASP A 439 -3.77 38.53 -2.10
C ASP A 439 -4.40 38.52 -3.49
N ALA A 440 -3.57 38.18 -4.48
CA ALA A 440 -3.95 38.11 -5.89
C ALA A 440 -5.15 37.18 -6.15
N VAL A 441 -5.32 36.11 -5.37
CA VAL A 441 -6.42 35.16 -5.58
C VAL A 441 -7.76 35.81 -5.22
N THR A 442 -7.87 36.41 -4.04
CA THR A 442 -9.13 37.07 -3.61
C THR A 442 -9.45 38.31 -4.44
N GLN A 443 -8.44 39.05 -4.89
CA GLN A 443 -8.62 40.17 -5.82
C GLN A 443 -9.12 39.69 -7.19
N ARG A 444 -8.57 38.58 -7.70
CA ARG A 444 -9.05 37.94 -8.93
C ARG A 444 -10.51 37.49 -8.78
N ASP A 445 -10.86 36.83 -7.69
CA ASP A 445 -12.24 36.38 -7.44
C ASP A 445 -13.22 37.56 -7.39
N LEU A 446 -12.84 38.66 -6.72
CA LEU A 446 -13.63 39.89 -6.68
C LEU A 446 -13.87 40.45 -8.09
N SER A 447 -12.80 40.54 -8.90
CA SER A 447 -12.94 40.99 -10.29
C SER A 447 -13.90 40.11 -11.09
N VAL A 448 -13.84 38.78 -10.94
CA VAL A 448 -14.76 37.86 -11.62
C VAL A 448 -16.21 38.10 -11.18
N ALA A 449 -16.46 38.19 -9.87
CA ALA A 449 -17.81 38.42 -9.35
C ALA A 449 -18.41 39.75 -9.84
N ILE A 450 -17.60 40.83 -9.84
CA ILE A 450 -18.01 42.14 -10.37
C ILE A 450 -18.34 42.06 -11.87
N ILE A 451 -17.51 41.39 -12.67
CA ILE A 451 -17.76 41.21 -14.11
C ILE A 451 -19.08 40.47 -14.34
N LYS A 452 -19.37 39.43 -13.56
CA LYS A 452 -20.63 38.69 -13.68
C LYS A 452 -21.83 39.51 -13.27
N LEU A 453 -21.74 40.29 -12.20
CA LEU A 453 -22.80 41.22 -11.80
C LEU A 453 -23.03 42.30 -12.89
N ALA A 454 -21.96 42.78 -13.51
CA ALA A 454 -22.05 43.70 -14.64
C ALA A 454 -22.71 43.04 -15.86
N ASP A 455 -22.37 41.78 -16.18
CA ASP A 455 -23.00 41.01 -17.26
C ASP A 455 -24.54 40.92 -17.07
N VAL A 456 -25.02 40.78 -15.83
CA VAL A 456 -26.47 40.86 -15.51
C VAL A 456 -27.05 42.22 -15.90
N ALA A 457 -26.40 43.30 -15.47
CA ALA A 457 -26.85 44.66 -15.79
C ALA A 457 -26.85 44.93 -17.31
N VAL A 458 -25.92 44.35 -18.07
CA VAL A 458 -25.92 44.42 -19.54
C VAL A 458 -27.13 43.70 -20.14
N GLN A 459 -27.44 42.48 -19.70
CA GLN A 459 -28.62 41.76 -20.20
C GLN A 459 -29.94 42.46 -19.87
N GLU A 460 -29.97 43.21 -18.76
CA GLU A 460 -31.10 44.06 -18.36
C GLU A 460 -31.12 45.43 -19.08
N GLN A 461 -30.17 45.68 -19.98
CA GLN A 461 -29.97 46.98 -20.67
C GLN A 461 -29.70 48.16 -19.72
N ARG A 462 -29.26 47.88 -18.48
CA ARG A 462 -28.82 48.88 -17.50
C ARG A 462 -27.36 49.21 -17.69
N PHE A 463 -27.01 49.72 -18.87
CA PHE A 463 -25.62 49.91 -19.24
C PHE A 463 -24.87 50.93 -18.36
N ASP A 464 -25.58 51.95 -17.84
CA ASP A 464 -25.00 52.94 -16.93
C ASP A 464 -24.61 52.35 -15.56
N ASP A 465 -25.26 51.26 -15.16
CA ASP A 465 -24.90 50.50 -13.97
C ASP A 465 -23.76 49.50 -14.26
N ALA A 466 -23.74 48.91 -15.47
CA ALA A 466 -22.73 47.92 -15.87
C ALA A 466 -21.34 48.53 -16.04
N ARG A 467 -21.24 49.69 -16.69
CA ARG A 467 -19.95 50.34 -17.00
C ARG A 467 -19.05 50.57 -15.78
N PRO A 468 -19.51 51.19 -14.67
CA PRO A 468 -18.66 51.41 -13.51
C PRO A 468 -18.16 50.11 -12.88
N LEU A 469 -18.95 49.03 -12.94
CA LEU A 469 -18.55 47.70 -12.46
C LEU A 469 -17.40 47.13 -13.31
N TYR A 470 -17.49 47.15 -14.64
CA TYR A 470 -16.38 46.71 -15.48
C TYR A 470 -15.12 47.56 -15.27
N VAL A 471 -15.26 48.87 -15.06
CA VAL A 471 -14.13 49.76 -14.76
C VAL A 471 -13.52 49.45 -13.37
N GLU A 472 -14.33 49.09 -12.37
CA GLU A 472 -13.84 48.60 -11.07
C GLU A 472 -13.01 47.32 -11.25
N ALA A 473 -13.55 46.34 -12.00
CA ALA A 473 -12.86 45.10 -12.30
C ALA A 473 -11.55 45.33 -13.08
N LEU A 474 -11.54 46.24 -14.06
CA LEU A 474 -10.34 46.63 -14.81
C LEU A 474 -9.24 47.15 -13.88
N ARG A 475 -9.56 48.09 -12.99
CA ARG A 475 -8.57 48.64 -12.02
C ARG A 475 -7.96 47.56 -11.13
N ILE A 476 -8.77 46.58 -10.72
CA ILE A 476 -8.29 45.44 -9.93
C ILE A 476 -7.27 44.64 -10.76
N ARG A 477 -7.58 44.31 -12.01
CA ARG A 477 -6.68 43.56 -12.91
C ARG A 477 -5.40 44.32 -13.24
N GLU A 478 -5.49 45.62 -13.49
CA GLU A 478 -4.31 46.48 -13.72
C GLU A 478 -3.38 46.45 -12.51
N LYS A 479 -3.92 46.51 -11.29
CA LYS A 479 -3.13 46.43 -10.06
C LYS A 479 -2.45 45.07 -9.90
N LEU A 480 -3.12 43.97 -10.27
CA LEU A 480 -2.53 42.62 -10.22
C LEU A 480 -1.38 42.47 -11.21
N VAL A 481 -1.54 42.97 -12.44
CA VAL A 481 -0.44 42.99 -13.43
C VAL A 481 0.70 43.89 -12.97
N ALA A 482 0.42 45.02 -12.32
CA ALA A 482 1.47 45.89 -11.77
C ALA A 482 2.26 45.25 -10.62
N GLN A 483 1.66 44.31 -9.87
CA GLN A 483 2.34 43.57 -8.80
C GLN A 483 3.30 42.50 -9.36
N ASP A 484 2.91 41.83 -10.45
CA ASP A 484 3.75 40.84 -11.14
C ASP A 484 3.63 40.97 -12.67
N PRO A 485 4.44 41.85 -13.29
CA PRO A 485 4.35 42.14 -14.73
C PRO A 485 4.72 40.98 -15.66
N GLU A 486 5.36 39.94 -15.14
CA GLU A 486 5.76 38.75 -15.90
C GLU A 486 4.73 37.61 -15.82
N ASN A 487 3.73 37.74 -14.94
CA ASN A 487 2.64 36.79 -14.80
C ASN A 487 1.72 36.83 -16.03
N THR A 488 1.86 35.83 -16.89
CA THR A 488 1.09 35.71 -18.12
C THR A 488 -0.40 35.48 -17.86
N ASP A 489 -0.76 34.82 -16.77
CA ASP A 489 -2.17 34.58 -16.42
C ASP A 489 -2.85 35.87 -15.97
N ALA A 490 -2.17 36.67 -15.15
CA ALA A 490 -2.67 37.99 -14.75
C ALA A 490 -2.79 38.94 -15.94
N LEU A 491 -1.81 38.87 -16.86
CA LEU A 491 -1.84 39.67 -18.09
C LEU A 491 -2.98 39.24 -19.02
N ARG A 492 -3.21 37.94 -19.19
CA ARG A 492 -4.35 37.42 -19.95
C ARG A 492 -5.68 37.82 -19.30
N ASP A 493 -5.83 37.67 -17.99
CA ASP A 493 -7.04 38.06 -17.28
C ASP A 493 -7.37 39.57 -17.39
N LEU A 494 -6.36 40.42 -17.65
CA LEU A 494 -6.55 41.86 -17.86
C LEU A 494 -7.25 42.16 -19.20
N SER A 495 -7.19 41.26 -20.19
CA SER A 495 -7.91 41.46 -21.45
C SER A 495 -9.43 41.41 -21.24
N VAL A 496 -9.92 40.59 -20.31
CA VAL A 496 -11.36 40.35 -20.11
C VAL A 496 -12.15 41.63 -19.77
N PRO A 497 -11.74 42.48 -18.79
CA PRO A 497 -12.44 43.74 -18.57
C PRO A 497 -12.42 44.68 -19.79
N TYR A 498 -11.34 44.72 -20.57
CA TYR A 498 -11.29 45.53 -21.78
C TYR A 498 -12.28 45.03 -22.84
N GLU A 499 -12.29 43.72 -23.10
CA GLU A 499 -13.26 43.08 -23.98
C GLU A 499 -14.69 43.38 -23.55
N LYS A 500 -14.99 43.25 -22.25
CA LYS A 500 -16.32 43.51 -21.70
C LYS A 500 -16.76 44.97 -21.85
N ILE A 501 -15.85 45.93 -21.67
CA ILE A 501 -16.14 47.34 -21.92
C ILE A 501 -16.37 47.57 -23.42
N GLY A 502 -15.56 46.98 -24.30
CA GLY A 502 -15.74 47.08 -25.75
C GLY A 502 -17.11 46.54 -26.19
N LEU A 503 -17.48 45.35 -25.71
CA LEU A 503 -18.79 44.74 -25.98
C LEU A 503 -19.96 45.56 -25.43
N LEU A 504 -19.78 46.19 -24.26
CA LEU A 504 -20.79 47.08 -23.67
C LEU A 504 -21.04 48.30 -24.56
N GLU A 505 -19.99 48.99 -25.02
CA GLU A 505 -20.15 50.18 -25.86
C GLU A 505 -20.68 49.79 -27.26
N ALA A 506 -20.27 48.63 -27.80
CA ALA A 506 -20.84 48.09 -29.03
C ALA A 506 -22.34 47.77 -28.89
N ALA A 507 -22.77 47.23 -27.74
CA ALA A 507 -24.18 46.98 -27.43
C ALA A 507 -25.00 48.27 -27.26
N ARG A 508 -24.34 49.40 -27.00
CA ARG A 508 -24.93 50.75 -27.03
C ARG A 508 -24.94 51.39 -28.41
N GLU A 509 -24.47 50.65 -29.43
CA GLU A 509 -24.26 51.14 -30.79
C GLU A 509 -23.23 52.28 -30.89
N ASP A 510 -22.37 52.46 -29.87
CA ASP A 510 -21.27 53.42 -29.86
C ASP A 510 -19.97 52.74 -30.31
N MET A 511 -19.90 52.41 -31.60
CA MET A 511 -18.75 51.75 -32.21
C MET A 511 -17.43 52.53 -32.03
N PRO A 512 -17.39 53.88 -32.13
CA PRO A 512 -16.19 54.64 -31.80
C PRO A 512 -15.70 54.47 -30.35
N ALA A 513 -16.61 54.35 -29.37
CA ALA A 513 -16.24 54.08 -27.99
C ALA A 513 -15.86 52.61 -27.74
N ALA A 514 -16.37 51.68 -28.54
CA ALA A 514 -16.07 50.25 -28.46
C ALA A 514 -14.65 49.89 -28.92
N LEU A 515 -14.09 50.63 -29.89
CA LEU A 515 -12.81 50.30 -30.52
C LEU A 515 -11.60 50.36 -29.55
N PRO A 516 -11.36 51.43 -28.76
CA PRO A 516 -10.16 51.52 -27.93
C PRO A 516 -10.00 50.40 -26.88
N PRO A 517 -11.06 49.95 -26.17
CA PRO A 517 -10.96 48.77 -25.32
C PRO A 517 -10.56 47.50 -26.08
N PHE A 518 -11.13 47.24 -27.27
CA PHE A 518 -10.71 46.08 -28.06
C PHE A 518 -9.25 46.17 -28.50
N GLU A 519 -8.76 47.36 -28.89
CA GLU A 519 -7.34 47.57 -29.20
C GLU A 519 -6.43 47.24 -28.00
N ARG A 520 -6.82 47.64 -26.78
CA ARG A 520 -6.07 47.27 -25.56
C ARG A 520 -6.08 45.77 -25.28
N SER A 521 -7.21 45.10 -25.51
CA SER A 521 -7.30 43.65 -25.43
C SER A 521 -6.38 42.99 -26.47
N ALA A 522 -6.32 43.52 -27.69
CA ALA A 522 -5.49 42.98 -28.77
C ALA A 522 -4.00 43.16 -28.48
N GLU A 523 -3.57 44.32 -27.97
CA GLU A 523 -2.18 44.54 -27.54
C GLU A 523 -1.71 43.49 -26.53
N ILE A 524 -2.58 43.10 -25.59
CA ILE A 524 -2.32 42.05 -24.61
C ILE A 524 -2.23 40.68 -25.28
N ALA A 525 -3.21 40.32 -26.11
CA ALA A 525 -3.25 39.05 -26.81
C ALA A 525 -2.07 38.86 -27.77
N GLU A 526 -1.69 39.91 -28.52
CA GLU A 526 -0.51 39.92 -29.38
C GLU A 526 0.78 39.68 -28.59
N ARG A 527 0.94 40.35 -27.43
CA ARG A 527 2.11 40.16 -26.57
C ARG A 527 2.21 38.73 -26.05
N LEU A 528 1.08 38.11 -25.65
CA LEU A 528 1.05 36.72 -25.18
C LEU A 528 1.35 35.75 -26.32
N ALA A 529 0.65 35.86 -27.45
CA ALA A 529 0.84 35.03 -28.63
C ALA A 529 2.27 35.10 -29.20
N ALA A 530 2.93 36.26 -29.09
CA ALA A 530 4.34 36.42 -29.47
C ALA A 530 5.31 35.75 -28.47
N LYS A 531 4.95 35.67 -27.17
CA LYS A 531 5.78 35.05 -26.13
C LYS A 531 5.85 33.53 -26.29
N ASP A 532 4.74 32.90 -26.67
CA ASP A 532 4.70 31.48 -27.04
C ASP A 532 3.85 31.25 -28.30
N PRO A 533 4.47 31.26 -29.49
CA PRO A 533 3.76 31.03 -30.74
C PRO A 533 3.12 29.64 -30.89
N ALA A 534 3.52 28.66 -30.07
CA ALA A 534 2.96 27.31 -30.08
C ALA A 534 1.74 27.17 -29.17
N ASN A 535 1.46 28.16 -28.32
CA ASN A 535 0.30 28.13 -27.43
C ASN A 535 -0.98 28.41 -28.21
N ALA A 536 -1.74 27.35 -28.50
CA ALA A 536 -2.98 27.44 -29.27
C ALA A 536 -4.06 28.30 -28.59
N GLU A 537 -4.09 28.36 -27.25
CA GLU A 537 -5.05 29.17 -26.50
C GLU A 537 -4.79 30.66 -26.72
N TRP A 538 -3.54 31.10 -26.58
CA TRP A 538 -3.18 32.51 -26.78
C TRP A 538 -3.33 32.96 -28.24
N GLN A 539 -3.06 32.06 -29.18
CA GLN A 539 -3.32 32.32 -30.59
C GLN A 539 -4.82 32.49 -30.86
N ARG A 540 -5.68 31.68 -30.23
CA ARG A 540 -7.14 31.80 -30.34
C ARG A 540 -7.67 33.07 -29.70
N ASP A 541 -7.17 33.48 -28.54
CA ASP A 541 -7.58 34.75 -27.91
C ASP A 541 -7.27 35.95 -28.83
N LEU A 542 -6.12 35.91 -29.50
CA LEU A 542 -5.75 36.92 -30.50
C LEU A 542 -6.68 36.91 -31.71
N THR A 543 -7.01 35.73 -32.26
CA THR A 543 -8.00 35.55 -33.34
C THR A 543 -9.33 36.23 -32.98
N VAL A 544 -9.90 35.91 -31.81
CA VAL A 544 -11.19 36.45 -31.35
C VAL A 544 -11.14 37.97 -31.22
N THR A 545 -10.06 38.51 -30.64
CA THR A 545 -9.95 39.96 -30.45
C THR A 545 -9.78 40.70 -31.78
N LEU A 546 -9.05 40.13 -32.74
CA LEU A 546 -8.93 40.67 -34.09
C LEU A 546 -10.28 40.68 -34.83
N GLU A 547 -11.09 39.63 -34.66
CA GLU A 547 -12.45 39.56 -35.21
C GLU A 547 -13.37 40.62 -34.60
N GLN A 548 -13.32 40.82 -33.27
CA GLN A 548 -14.07 41.91 -32.61
C GLN A 548 -13.68 43.28 -33.15
N ILE A 549 -12.39 43.56 -33.30
CA ILE A 549 -11.92 44.81 -33.93
C ILE A 549 -12.42 44.91 -35.37
N ALA A 550 -12.35 43.82 -36.14
CA ALA A 550 -12.79 43.80 -37.53
C ALA A 550 -14.28 44.16 -37.64
N GLN A 551 -15.14 43.54 -36.83
CA GLN A 551 -16.57 43.81 -36.78
C GLN A 551 -16.87 45.28 -36.41
N VAL A 552 -16.17 45.84 -35.41
CA VAL A 552 -16.33 47.25 -35.03
C VAL A 552 -15.87 48.19 -36.15
N THR A 553 -14.73 47.89 -36.79
CA THR A 553 -14.22 48.70 -37.92
C THR A 553 -15.12 48.63 -39.15
N GLU A 554 -15.74 47.47 -39.41
CA GLU A 554 -16.74 47.31 -40.47
C GLU A 554 -17.99 48.15 -40.18
N ALA A 555 -18.49 48.12 -38.93
CA ALA A 555 -19.67 48.86 -38.53
C ALA A 555 -19.51 50.39 -38.66
N VAL A 556 -18.29 50.93 -38.50
CA VAL A 556 -17.98 52.35 -38.75
C VAL A 556 -17.64 52.65 -40.21
N GLY A 557 -17.70 51.66 -41.10
CA GLY A 557 -17.46 51.78 -42.54
C GLY A 557 -16.00 51.70 -42.97
N ASP A 558 -15.06 51.39 -42.06
CA ASP A 558 -13.66 51.10 -42.40
C ASP A 558 -13.49 49.63 -42.83
N PHE A 559 -14.03 49.31 -44.01
CA PHE A 559 -13.90 47.97 -44.60
C PHE A 559 -12.45 47.56 -44.84
N ARG A 560 -11.55 48.52 -45.09
CA ARG A 560 -10.13 48.21 -45.32
C ARG A 560 -9.47 47.74 -44.02
N GLY A 561 -9.74 48.42 -42.91
CA GLY A 561 -9.31 48.01 -41.58
C GLY A 561 -9.91 46.66 -41.17
N ALA A 562 -11.20 46.47 -41.42
CA ALA A 562 -11.90 45.23 -41.12
C ALA A 562 -11.30 44.02 -41.85
N ILE A 563 -11.17 44.10 -43.17
CA ILE A 563 -10.57 43.05 -44.01
C ILE A 563 -9.14 42.73 -43.53
N ALA A 564 -8.33 43.74 -43.20
CA ALA A 564 -6.97 43.51 -42.73
C ALA A 564 -6.91 42.73 -41.41
N ASN A 565 -7.82 42.99 -40.47
CA ASN A 565 -7.90 42.26 -39.20
C ASN A 565 -8.46 40.84 -39.39
N PHE A 566 -9.48 40.67 -40.23
CA PHE A 566 -9.98 39.34 -40.61
C PHE A 566 -8.90 38.49 -41.32
N GLU A 567 -8.10 39.09 -42.20
CA GLU A 567 -6.99 38.38 -42.86
C GLU A 567 -5.89 37.94 -41.86
N LYS A 568 -5.59 38.77 -40.85
CA LYS A 568 -4.68 38.39 -39.75
C LYS A 568 -5.26 37.23 -38.93
N SER A 569 -6.52 37.35 -38.51
CA SER A 569 -7.24 36.30 -37.77
C SER A 569 -7.24 34.98 -38.55
N MET A 570 -7.59 35.03 -39.83
CA MET A 570 -7.61 33.88 -40.73
C MET A 570 -6.23 33.22 -40.87
N ALA A 571 -5.15 34.00 -40.94
CA ALA A 571 -3.80 33.46 -41.03
C ALA A 571 -3.40 32.69 -39.75
N ILE A 572 -3.86 33.12 -38.58
CA ILE A 572 -3.66 32.41 -37.31
C ILE A 572 -4.52 31.14 -37.28
N GLY A 573 -5.83 31.26 -37.55
CA GLY A 573 -6.75 30.13 -37.58
C GLY A 573 -6.34 29.03 -38.56
N THR A 574 -5.78 29.42 -39.72
CA THR A 574 -5.22 28.48 -40.71
C THR A 574 -4.08 27.65 -40.15
N LYS A 575 -3.17 28.26 -39.39
CA LYS A 575 -2.05 27.54 -38.75
C LYS A 575 -2.53 26.61 -37.66
N LEU A 576 -3.47 27.06 -36.83
CA LEU A 576 -4.05 26.25 -35.75
C LEU A 576 -4.75 25.01 -36.30
N ALA A 577 -5.61 25.19 -37.30
CA ALA A 577 -6.34 24.09 -37.95
C ALA A 577 -5.42 23.13 -38.72
N ALA A 578 -4.26 23.59 -39.20
CA ALA A 578 -3.27 22.73 -39.85
C ALA A 578 -2.39 21.96 -38.86
N GLY A 579 -2.14 22.53 -37.67
CA GLY A 579 -1.36 21.90 -36.60
C GLY A 579 -2.07 20.71 -35.97
N ASP A 580 -3.41 20.76 -35.87
CA ASP A 580 -4.25 19.65 -35.45
C ASP A 580 -5.49 19.53 -36.35
N PRO A 581 -5.39 18.78 -37.46
CA PRO A 581 -6.49 18.60 -38.41
C PRO A 581 -7.76 17.96 -37.83
N GLU A 582 -7.63 17.18 -36.75
CA GLU A 582 -8.77 16.51 -36.11
C GLU A 582 -9.43 17.36 -35.02
N ASN A 583 -8.85 18.51 -34.65
CA ASN A 583 -9.45 19.43 -33.70
C ASN A 583 -10.68 20.14 -34.31
N ALA A 584 -11.87 19.59 -34.04
CA ALA A 584 -13.13 20.12 -34.55
C ALA A 584 -13.35 21.60 -34.19
N SER A 585 -12.92 22.07 -33.02
CA SER A 585 -13.08 23.47 -32.61
C SER A 585 -12.19 24.41 -33.44
N ALA A 586 -10.92 24.06 -33.69
CA ALA A 586 -10.04 24.87 -34.54
C ALA A 586 -10.54 24.90 -36.00
N GLN A 587 -11.12 23.80 -36.48
CA GLN A 587 -11.75 23.72 -37.79
C GLN A 587 -13.00 24.61 -37.88
N GLN A 588 -13.81 24.64 -36.81
CA GLN A 588 -15.02 25.46 -36.73
C GLN A 588 -14.67 26.94 -36.70
N ASP A 589 -13.73 27.36 -35.83
CA ASP A 589 -13.31 28.76 -35.72
C ASP A 589 -12.86 29.32 -37.08
N LEU A 590 -11.95 28.61 -37.77
CA LEU A 590 -11.47 29.04 -39.08
C LEU A 590 -12.59 29.12 -40.12
N SER A 591 -13.58 28.23 -40.03
CA SER A 591 -14.76 28.29 -40.90
C SER A 591 -15.61 29.54 -40.65
N LEU A 592 -15.73 29.96 -39.40
CA LEU A 592 -16.45 31.18 -39.03
C LEU A 592 -15.66 32.42 -39.46
N THR A 593 -14.33 32.43 -39.29
CA THR A 593 -13.48 33.51 -39.81
C THR A 593 -13.62 33.64 -41.34
N TYR A 594 -13.71 32.53 -42.09
CA TYR A 594 -13.97 32.59 -43.54
C TYR A 594 -15.35 33.18 -43.86
N LYS A 595 -16.37 32.87 -43.06
CA LYS A 595 -17.71 33.44 -43.22
C LYS A 595 -17.65 34.95 -43.03
N GLU A 596 -17.12 35.42 -41.91
CA GLU A 596 -17.08 36.85 -41.55
C GLU A 596 -16.23 37.65 -42.55
N LEU A 597 -15.06 37.14 -42.94
CA LEU A 597 -14.25 37.77 -43.99
C LEU A 597 -15.00 37.84 -45.32
N GLY A 598 -15.70 36.78 -45.70
CA GLY A 598 -16.47 36.73 -46.94
C GLY A 598 -17.63 37.73 -46.97
N GLU A 599 -18.37 37.85 -45.87
CA GLU A 599 -19.44 38.84 -45.69
C GLU A 599 -18.88 40.27 -45.75
N CYS A 600 -17.79 40.54 -45.04
CA CYS A 600 -17.11 41.84 -45.03
C CYS A 600 -16.62 42.25 -46.43
N LEU A 601 -16.00 41.32 -47.17
CA LEU A 601 -15.57 41.54 -48.56
C LEU A 601 -16.75 41.87 -49.48
N GLY A 602 -17.87 41.16 -49.30
CA GLY A 602 -19.09 41.39 -50.06
C GLY A 602 -19.69 42.77 -49.79
N ASN A 603 -19.74 43.17 -48.52
CA ASN A 603 -20.19 44.50 -48.09
C ASN A 603 -19.26 45.61 -48.59
N ALA A 604 -17.96 45.33 -48.72
CA ALA A 604 -16.97 46.22 -49.33
C ALA A 604 -17.05 46.27 -50.87
N GLY A 605 -17.88 45.44 -51.51
CA GLY A 605 -18.08 45.38 -52.95
C GLY A 605 -17.19 44.37 -53.71
N ASP A 606 -16.34 43.60 -53.02
CA ASP A 606 -15.50 42.54 -53.62
C ASP A 606 -16.25 41.20 -53.65
N ARG A 607 -17.23 41.14 -54.55
CA ARG A 607 -18.15 40.01 -54.68
C ARG A 607 -17.45 38.69 -55.02
N ASP A 608 -16.39 38.72 -55.83
CA ASP A 608 -15.68 37.52 -56.26
C ASP A 608 -14.95 36.85 -55.09
N ARG A 609 -14.22 37.64 -54.28
CA ARG A 609 -13.54 37.12 -53.09
C ARG A 609 -14.55 36.73 -52.00
N ALA A 610 -15.68 37.45 -51.88
CA ALA A 610 -16.75 37.07 -50.96
C ALA A 610 -17.26 35.64 -51.23
N ILE A 611 -17.57 35.33 -52.49
CA ILE A 611 -17.99 33.98 -52.90
C ILE A 611 -16.89 32.95 -52.64
N GLU A 612 -15.62 33.28 -52.91
CA GLU A 612 -14.49 32.39 -52.65
C GLU A 612 -14.42 31.97 -51.18
N PHE A 613 -14.43 32.93 -50.25
CA PHE A 613 -14.30 32.65 -48.82
C PHE A 613 -15.55 32.00 -48.24
N LEU A 614 -16.75 32.43 -48.63
CA LEU A 614 -17.99 31.78 -48.21
C LEU A 614 -18.10 30.34 -48.72
N THR A 615 -17.54 30.03 -49.90
CA THR A 615 -17.44 28.64 -50.39
C THR A 615 -16.47 27.81 -49.55
N LYS A 616 -15.34 28.38 -49.10
CA LYS A 616 -14.40 27.72 -48.17
C LYS A 616 -15.07 27.47 -46.81
N ALA A 617 -15.82 28.44 -46.30
CA ALA A 617 -16.61 28.31 -45.08
C ALA A 617 -17.63 27.16 -45.23
N GLU A 618 -18.45 27.16 -46.29
CA GLU A 618 -19.46 26.11 -46.51
C GLU A 618 -18.83 24.71 -46.56
N THR A 619 -17.71 24.58 -47.27
CA THR A 619 -17.01 23.28 -47.43
C THR A 619 -16.56 22.74 -46.08
N ARG A 620 -15.87 23.57 -45.28
CA ARG A 620 -15.31 23.16 -43.98
C ARG A 620 -16.40 22.94 -42.95
N HIS A 621 -17.34 23.88 -42.80
CA HIS A 621 -18.45 23.75 -41.87
C HIS A 621 -19.35 22.55 -42.22
N GLY A 622 -19.55 22.29 -43.52
CA GLY A 622 -20.31 21.15 -44.02
C GLY A 622 -19.65 19.81 -43.75
N GLU A 623 -18.33 19.74 -43.58
CA GLU A 623 -17.65 18.53 -43.09
C GLU A 623 -17.89 18.30 -41.60
N LEU A 624 -17.80 19.36 -40.78
CA LEU A 624 -18.07 19.29 -39.34
C LEU A 624 -19.51 18.86 -39.05
N ALA A 625 -20.48 19.51 -39.70
CA ALA A 625 -21.90 19.18 -39.60
C ALA A 625 -22.24 17.75 -40.09
N ARG A 626 -21.41 17.16 -40.98
CA ARG A 626 -21.55 15.76 -41.40
C ARG A 626 -20.94 14.77 -40.40
N ARG A 627 -19.85 15.15 -39.72
CA ARG A 627 -19.20 14.34 -38.68
C ARG A 627 -20.06 14.27 -37.41
N ASP A 628 -20.78 15.34 -37.10
CA ASP A 628 -21.75 15.38 -35.99
C ASP A 628 -23.12 15.91 -36.47
N PRO A 629 -23.97 15.05 -37.06
CA PRO A 629 -25.28 15.44 -37.56
C PRO A 629 -26.26 15.86 -36.46
N THR A 630 -26.00 15.48 -35.21
CA THR A 630 -26.87 15.74 -34.06
C THR A 630 -26.63 17.11 -33.42
N ASN A 631 -25.49 17.74 -33.70
CA ASN A 631 -25.17 19.07 -33.21
C ASN A 631 -25.97 20.15 -33.94
N GLN A 632 -27.01 20.66 -33.29
CA GLN A 632 -27.88 21.69 -33.87
C GLN A 632 -27.16 23.00 -34.18
N THR A 633 -26.16 23.38 -33.38
CA THR A 633 -25.40 24.63 -33.59
C THR A 633 -24.66 24.59 -34.92
N LEU A 634 -23.97 23.49 -35.22
CA LEU A 634 -23.28 23.31 -36.51
C LEU A 634 -24.24 23.34 -37.70
N GLN A 635 -25.47 22.85 -37.54
CA GLN A 635 -26.48 22.90 -38.61
C GLN A 635 -26.98 24.33 -38.86
N VAL A 636 -27.22 25.10 -37.80
CA VAL A 636 -27.66 26.50 -37.89
C VAL A 636 -26.56 27.37 -38.51
N GLU A 637 -25.32 27.23 -38.06
CA GLU A 637 -24.17 27.97 -38.61
C GLU A 637 -23.95 27.64 -40.10
N LEU A 638 -24.04 26.37 -40.49
CA LEU A 638 -23.97 25.97 -41.91
C LEU A 638 -25.09 26.59 -42.74
N ALA A 639 -26.32 26.68 -42.20
CA ALA A 639 -27.44 27.30 -42.90
C ALA A 639 -27.19 28.79 -43.13
N GLN A 640 -26.68 29.50 -42.12
CA GLN A 640 -26.31 30.93 -42.26
C GLN A 640 -25.21 31.14 -43.31
N ILE A 641 -24.17 30.30 -43.31
CA ILE A 641 -23.10 30.39 -44.32
C ILE A 641 -23.67 30.24 -45.73
N ARG A 642 -24.59 29.30 -45.93
CA ARG A 642 -25.26 29.07 -47.23
C ARG A 642 -26.15 30.23 -47.64
N GLU A 643 -26.84 30.84 -46.69
CA GLU A 643 -27.66 32.02 -46.92
C GLU A 643 -26.80 33.19 -47.43
N SER A 644 -25.71 33.50 -46.73
CA SER A 644 -24.76 34.54 -47.14
C SER A 644 -24.15 34.23 -48.51
N LEU A 645 -23.74 32.97 -48.74
CA LEU A 645 -23.22 32.55 -50.05
C LEU A 645 -24.25 32.71 -51.18
N ALA A 646 -25.53 32.42 -50.93
CA ALA A 646 -26.60 32.60 -51.89
C ALA A 646 -26.87 34.09 -52.16
N ALA A 647 -26.83 34.94 -51.12
CA ALA A 647 -27.01 36.38 -51.23
C ALA A 647 -25.98 37.03 -52.16
N PHE A 648 -24.71 36.59 -52.10
CA PHE A 648 -23.66 37.10 -53.00
C PHE A 648 -23.59 36.36 -54.35
N ARG A 649 -24.32 35.25 -54.56
CA ARG A 649 -24.42 34.58 -55.87
C ARG A 649 -25.55 35.09 -56.75
N ASN A 650 -26.64 35.57 -56.15
CA ASN A 650 -27.80 36.17 -56.83
C ASN A 650 -27.60 37.67 -57.09
#